data_AF-A0A928ZN35-F1
#
_entry.id   AF-A0A928ZN35-F1
#
_cell.length_a   1.000
_cell.length_b   1.000
_cell.length_c   1.000
_cell.angle_alpha   90.00
_cell.angle_beta   90.00
_cell.angle_gamma   90.00
#
_symmetry.space_group_name_H-M   'P 1'
#
loop_
_entity.id
_entity.type
_entity.pdbx_description
1 polymer ?
#
loop_
_entity_poly.entity_id
_entity_poly.type
_entity_poly.pdbx_seq_one_letter_code
_entity_poly.pdbx_strand_id
1 'polypeptide(L)'
;MVDIQLAIDPDTQYVTVEDASPTVSVQWDRIVQQAVINTNVGPTVASRAYAIMHTAMFDAWSAYSLESVATQSGDDLQRPHSEHTVDNKIEAMSFAAYRVLSELFPDSENIARFDQLMTSLGLDVNNNTTDTSTAAGVGNVSAETLMVFRRADGSNQVNGYADTTGYQPVNVDANNIVDLQKWTSESIPIDAIKTTLNASGFSGQHQTFLTPQWSIVTPFALSSPDALRPEAPEPFLLVDATVDLENGTITLAGETTTRAITADMVGAAGEAGKFINQAFIDQAERVVAASANLTDEQKLIAEFWEDAGGTSFPPGTWHTFGEFVSARDNHSVDEDALLFFSLSNAIFDASIATWEAKVFYDYVRPVRAIRELGKLGLLNSATTGKDEITGETGYVIEAWGGPGHGTKTILADNFITYQTPGGHPSPPFSEYTSGHSSFSAAGAEILRRFTGSDDFEAIITFAAGSSRFENWLTPAGEVTLSWDTFTEAADEAGLSRIYGGIHFDDGDLNARVLGRQVANSAWDKAQAIATGAEIVTLDFQADRFSPDAEVGFFIVDDQTGRVDGLSPGEAGYLTAALARSSTLFSMLSKSADFQSSLTALSTRSLLAGTYISFFSVEGGTVDSFLRGEQGQISIASTEQINQTTSLNLALAGLNVTASPSSWAAIGTHLQGSPEAEVLDLTESLTGLGADVEATFTVRREAAFSSVVGFYAVDDLTGRITDSMGNSFFPADTTEYVQAALENRIADVALFADDNSTSVFSKTLATGQILAPFLIVEGTVDELLDSDANNDPDIYFPFIGANSDGVDHVRLFGNNTFGFEDLAGGGDRDFDDMVVQVEFV
;
A
#
# COMPACT_ATOMS: atom_id res chain seq x y z
N MET A 1 7.41 13.69 -36.19
CA MET A 1 6.77 13.79 -34.88
C MET A 1 7.09 15.18 -34.35
N VAL A 2 6.24 15.75 -33.50
CA VAL A 2 6.68 16.89 -32.66
C VAL A 2 7.61 16.29 -31.61
N ASP A 3 8.58 17.07 -31.15
CA ASP A 3 9.44 16.69 -30.04
C ASP A 3 8.66 17.02 -28.75
N ILE A 4 7.83 16.08 -28.30
CA ILE A 4 7.02 16.23 -27.08
C ILE A 4 7.98 16.02 -25.90
N GLN A 5 8.02 16.99 -25.00
CA GLN A 5 9.00 17.07 -23.91
C GLN A 5 8.32 17.56 -22.63
N LEU A 6 8.82 17.13 -21.48
CA LEU A 6 8.42 17.68 -20.19
C LEU A 6 9.08 19.05 -19.98
N ALA A 7 8.30 20.03 -19.55
CA ALA A 7 8.77 21.37 -19.22
C ALA A 7 8.53 21.65 -17.74
N ILE A 8 9.62 21.84 -16.98
CA ILE A 8 9.59 22.21 -15.56
C ILE A 8 9.66 23.73 -15.38
N ASP A 9 8.78 24.28 -14.55
CA ASP A 9 8.88 25.68 -14.11
C ASP A 9 10.01 25.82 -13.05
N PRO A 10 10.99 26.72 -13.24
CA PRO A 10 12.19 26.75 -12.40
C PRO A 10 11.99 27.37 -11.01
N ASP A 11 10.88 28.09 -10.76
CA ASP A 11 10.59 28.71 -9.47
C ASP A 11 9.66 27.82 -8.60
N THR A 12 8.73 27.10 -9.23
CA THR A 12 7.71 26.26 -8.57
C THR A 12 7.97 24.76 -8.65
N GLN A 13 8.76 24.30 -9.63
CA GLN A 13 8.98 22.91 -10.01
C GLN A 13 7.74 22.16 -10.54
N TYR A 14 6.66 22.87 -10.83
CA TYR A 14 5.52 22.29 -11.55
C TYR A 14 5.92 21.82 -12.95
N VAL A 15 5.55 20.60 -13.31
CA VAL A 15 5.81 19.99 -14.62
C VAL A 15 4.64 20.25 -15.55
N THR A 16 4.91 20.44 -16.84
CA THR A 16 3.90 20.67 -17.88
C THR A 16 4.29 20.01 -19.21
N VAL A 17 3.31 19.82 -20.10
CA VAL A 17 3.51 19.27 -21.45
C VAL A 17 3.09 20.29 -22.51
N GLU A 18 4.02 20.67 -23.40
CA GLU A 18 3.70 21.57 -24.53
C GLU A 18 2.93 20.83 -25.64
N ASP A 19 1.61 20.73 -25.48
CA ASP A 19 0.67 20.35 -26.53
C ASP A 19 -0.13 21.57 -27.05
N ALA A 20 -0.26 21.64 -28.37
CA ALA A 20 -1.00 22.65 -29.12
C ALA A 20 -2.44 22.24 -29.48
N SER A 21 -2.88 21.01 -29.20
CA SER A 21 -4.27 20.56 -29.45
C SER A 21 -4.80 19.54 -28.41
N PRO A 22 -4.69 19.82 -27.10
CA PRO A 22 -5.05 18.87 -26.04
C PRO A 22 -6.52 18.50 -26.05
N THR A 23 -6.83 17.26 -25.67
CA THR A 23 -8.19 16.76 -25.52
C THR A 23 -8.95 17.49 -24.40
N VAL A 24 -10.27 17.29 -24.33
CA VAL A 24 -11.08 17.85 -23.25
C VAL A 24 -10.68 17.30 -21.87
N SER A 25 -10.21 16.05 -21.78
CA SER A 25 -9.68 15.48 -20.53
C SER A 25 -8.43 16.22 -20.06
N VAL A 26 -7.43 16.38 -20.94
CA VAL A 26 -6.19 17.13 -20.63
C VAL A 26 -6.49 18.59 -20.27
N GLN A 27 -7.45 19.23 -20.96
CA GLN A 27 -7.85 20.61 -20.64
C GLN A 27 -8.48 20.77 -19.26
N TRP A 28 -9.30 19.81 -18.81
CA TRP A 28 -9.85 19.80 -17.45
C TRP A 28 -8.82 19.36 -16.41
N ASP A 29 -7.90 18.47 -16.77
CA ASP A 29 -6.84 17.99 -15.88
C ASP A 29 -5.93 19.13 -15.41
N ARG A 30 -5.38 19.91 -16.36
CA ARG A 30 -4.60 21.14 -16.09
C ARG A 30 -5.33 22.12 -15.18
N ILE A 31 -6.66 22.16 -15.27
CA ILE A 31 -7.52 23.04 -14.49
C ILE A 31 -7.74 22.53 -13.06
N VAL A 32 -7.88 21.22 -12.83
CA VAL A 32 -7.90 20.65 -11.47
C VAL A 32 -6.52 20.64 -10.82
N GLN A 33 -5.44 20.35 -11.56
CA GLN A 33 -4.06 20.46 -11.06
C GLN A 33 -3.79 21.89 -10.56
N GLN A 34 -4.18 22.90 -11.36
CA GLN A 34 -4.06 24.30 -10.94
C GLN A 34 -4.92 24.66 -9.72
N ALA A 35 -6.12 24.07 -9.57
CA ALA A 35 -6.95 24.28 -8.38
C ALA A 35 -6.33 23.63 -7.12
N VAL A 36 -5.78 22.42 -7.26
CA VAL A 36 -5.01 21.72 -6.21
C VAL A 36 -3.80 22.55 -5.76
N ILE A 37 -3.02 23.10 -6.70
CA ILE A 37 -1.92 24.05 -6.44
C ILE A 37 -2.39 25.26 -5.63
N ASN A 38 -3.48 25.90 -6.07
CA ASN A 38 -4.00 27.13 -5.45
C ASN A 38 -4.53 26.91 -4.02
N THR A 39 -5.20 25.78 -3.80
CA THR A 39 -5.90 25.48 -2.53
C THR A 39 -5.00 24.70 -1.55
N ASN A 40 -3.91 24.09 -2.02
CA ASN A 40 -2.91 23.36 -1.21
C ASN A 40 -3.53 22.26 -0.33
N VAL A 41 -4.33 21.38 -0.94
CA VAL A 41 -5.23 20.44 -0.23
C VAL A 41 -4.53 19.20 0.38
N GLY A 42 -3.27 18.94 0.05
CA GLY A 42 -2.54 17.73 0.43
C GLY A 42 -2.78 16.55 -0.54
N PRO A 43 -1.88 15.54 -0.55
CA PRO A 43 -1.86 14.50 -1.58
C PRO A 43 -3.09 13.59 -1.59
N THR A 44 -3.66 13.28 -0.41
CA THR A 44 -4.90 12.50 -0.27
C THR A 44 -6.06 13.20 -0.99
N VAL A 45 -6.40 14.41 -0.54
CA VAL A 45 -7.49 15.21 -1.13
C VAL A 45 -7.24 15.53 -2.61
N ALA A 46 -5.98 15.74 -3.03
CA ALA A 46 -5.62 15.90 -4.43
C ALA A 46 -5.98 14.65 -5.27
N SER A 47 -5.52 13.45 -4.87
CA SER A 47 -5.82 12.19 -5.58
C SER A 47 -7.33 11.97 -5.78
N ARG A 48 -8.14 12.26 -4.76
CA ARG A 48 -9.61 12.16 -4.82
C ARG A 48 -10.23 13.24 -5.72
N ALA A 49 -9.69 14.45 -5.75
CA ALA A 49 -10.19 15.51 -6.63
C ALA A 49 -10.00 15.14 -8.11
N TYR A 50 -8.82 14.58 -8.45
CA TYR A 50 -8.55 14.02 -9.77
C TYR A 50 -9.51 12.86 -10.10
N ALA A 51 -9.64 11.87 -9.21
CA ALA A 51 -10.47 10.69 -9.41
C ALA A 51 -11.96 10.99 -9.60
N ILE A 52 -12.54 11.88 -8.79
CA ILE A 52 -13.96 12.22 -8.89
C ILE A 52 -14.22 13.02 -10.17
N MET A 53 -13.33 13.94 -10.57
CA MET A 53 -13.50 14.69 -11.81
C MET A 53 -13.49 13.76 -13.02
N HIS A 54 -12.45 12.94 -13.19
CA HIS A 54 -12.35 12.05 -14.35
C HIS A 54 -13.37 10.92 -14.35
N THR A 55 -13.81 10.43 -13.18
CA THR A 55 -14.95 9.51 -13.10
C THR A 55 -16.25 10.17 -13.55
N ALA A 56 -16.52 11.42 -13.19
CA ALA A 56 -17.71 12.13 -13.67
C ALA A 56 -17.63 12.40 -15.19
N MET A 57 -16.44 12.69 -15.72
CA MET A 57 -16.20 12.84 -17.16
C MET A 57 -16.42 11.51 -17.89
N PHE A 58 -15.89 10.40 -17.36
CA PHE A 58 -16.11 9.05 -17.89
C PHE A 58 -17.59 8.64 -17.84
N ASP A 59 -18.29 8.86 -16.72
CA ASP A 59 -19.72 8.56 -16.59
C ASP A 59 -20.52 9.33 -17.66
N ALA A 60 -20.24 10.62 -17.86
CA ALA A 60 -20.87 11.45 -18.87
C ALA A 60 -20.47 11.09 -20.32
N TRP A 61 -19.26 10.55 -20.52
CA TRP A 61 -18.75 10.05 -21.80
C TRP A 61 -19.32 8.68 -22.18
N SER A 62 -19.50 7.79 -21.20
CA SER A 62 -19.94 6.40 -21.40
C SER A 62 -21.31 6.32 -22.10
N ALA A 63 -22.18 7.29 -21.81
CA ALA A 63 -23.45 7.54 -22.49
C ALA A 63 -23.34 7.73 -24.02
N TYR A 64 -22.13 7.98 -24.55
CA TYR A 64 -21.82 8.12 -25.97
C TYR A 64 -20.82 7.06 -26.47
N SER A 65 -20.60 6.01 -25.69
CA SER A 65 -19.85 4.79 -26.03
C SER A 65 -20.81 3.68 -26.51
N LEU A 66 -20.29 2.69 -27.25
CA LEU A 66 -21.08 1.52 -27.67
C LEU A 66 -21.09 0.39 -26.64
N GLU A 67 -20.11 0.34 -25.75
CA GLU A 67 -19.81 -0.81 -24.89
C GLU A 67 -19.67 -0.41 -23.41
N SER A 68 -19.36 0.85 -23.13
CA SER A 68 -19.13 1.36 -21.77
C SER A 68 -20.42 1.71 -21.02
N VAL A 69 -20.36 1.62 -19.69
CA VAL A 69 -21.43 1.99 -18.75
C VAL A 69 -20.94 2.96 -17.68
N ALA A 70 -21.83 3.76 -17.09
CA ALA A 70 -21.49 4.69 -16.02
C ALA A 70 -21.33 3.96 -14.68
N THR A 71 -20.35 4.36 -13.86
CA THR A 71 -20.01 3.71 -12.58
C THR A 71 -21.17 3.67 -11.58
N GLN A 72 -22.04 4.68 -11.58
CA GLN A 72 -23.19 4.77 -10.67
C GLN A 72 -24.55 4.48 -11.33
N SER A 73 -24.66 4.63 -12.66
CA SER A 73 -25.95 4.58 -13.39
C SER A 73 -26.05 3.44 -14.40
N GLY A 74 -25.00 2.64 -14.60
CA GLY A 74 -25.03 1.57 -15.60
C GLY A 74 -25.30 2.13 -17.01
N ASP A 75 -26.26 1.55 -17.72
CA ASP A 75 -26.71 1.97 -19.04
C ASP A 75 -27.89 2.98 -19.03
N ASP A 76 -28.39 3.43 -17.88
CA ASP A 76 -29.58 4.32 -17.78
C ASP A 76 -29.44 5.65 -18.58
N LEU A 77 -28.21 6.12 -18.82
CA LEU A 77 -27.92 7.36 -19.54
C LEU A 77 -27.58 7.16 -21.04
N GLN A 78 -27.51 5.91 -21.53
CA GLN A 78 -27.04 5.59 -22.88
C GLN A 78 -27.82 6.30 -23.99
N ARG A 79 -27.10 6.86 -24.96
CA ARG A 79 -27.64 7.66 -26.06
C ARG A 79 -27.80 6.85 -27.35
N PRO A 80 -28.70 7.23 -28.26
CA PRO A 80 -28.74 6.65 -29.60
C PRO A 80 -27.41 6.88 -30.34
N HIS A 81 -26.89 5.86 -31.03
CA HIS A 81 -25.61 5.93 -31.74
C HIS A 81 -25.45 7.14 -32.71
N SER A 82 -26.56 7.67 -33.25
CA SER A 82 -26.56 8.91 -34.05
C SER A 82 -26.15 10.18 -33.29
N GLU A 83 -26.10 10.13 -31.96
CA GLU A 83 -25.72 11.20 -31.04
C GLU A 83 -24.29 11.02 -30.50
N HIS A 84 -23.57 9.95 -30.88
CA HIS A 84 -22.19 9.65 -30.44
C HIS A 84 -21.16 10.55 -31.16
N THR A 85 -21.35 11.87 -31.11
CA THR A 85 -20.46 12.86 -31.73
C THR A 85 -19.40 13.35 -30.74
N VAL A 86 -18.25 13.76 -31.25
CA VAL A 86 -17.19 14.38 -30.44
C VAL A 86 -17.69 15.64 -29.73
N ASP A 87 -18.50 16.47 -30.40
CA ASP A 87 -19.12 17.66 -29.82
C ASP A 87 -19.96 17.33 -28.57
N ASN A 88 -20.82 16.29 -28.65
CA ASN A 88 -21.65 15.86 -27.52
C ASN A 88 -20.83 15.28 -26.36
N LYS A 89 -19.76 14.52 -26.68
CA LYS A 89 -18.82 14.01 -25.67
C LYS A 89 -18.12 15.17 -24.93
N ILE A 90 -17.57 16.12 -25.67
CA ILE A 90 -16.91 17.32 -25.11
C ILE A 90 -17.88 18.14 -24.24
N GLU A 91 -19.12 18.36 -24.69
CA GLU A 91 -20.14 19.07 -23.90
C GLU A 91 -20.47 18.31 -22.61
N ALA A 92 -20.79 17.02 -22.69
CA ALA A 92 -21.18 16.22 -21.54
C ALA A 92 -20.05 16.08 -20.49
N MET A 93 -18.84 15.76 -20.93
CA MET A 93 -17.65 15.68 -20.08
C MET A 93 -17.36 17.03 -19.39
N SER A 94 -17.48 18.14 -20.13
CA SER A 94 -17.19 19.47 -19.57
C SER A 94 -18.22 19.94 -18.56
N PHE A 95 -19.52 19.66 -18.78
CA PHE A 95 -20.52 19.92 -17.75
C PHE A 95 -20.31 19.04 -16.52
N ALA A 96 -19.90 17.77 -16.67
CA ALA A 96 -19.60 16.90 -15.54
C ALA A 96 -18.41 17.43 -14.71
N ALA A 97 -17.28 17.71 -15.35
CA ALA A 97 -16.08 18.27 -14.72
C ALA A 97 -16.37 19.61 -14.02
N TYR A 98 -17.04 20.55 -14.71
CA TYR A 98 -17.41 21.85 -14.14
C TYR A 98 -18.22 21.70 -12.85
N ARG A 99 -19.21 20.79 -12.81
CA ARG A 99 -20.07 20.61 -11.62
C ARG A 99 -19.31 19.98 -10.45
N VAL A 100 -18.45 18.98 -10.69
CA VAL A 100 -17.58 18.41 -9.66
C VAL A 100 -16.62 19.47 -9.11
N LEU A 101 -15.82 20.11 -9.98
CA LEU A 101 -14.81 21.06 -9.53
C LEU A 101 -15.41 22.29 -8.83
N SER A 102 -16.59 22.74 -9.25
CA SER A 102 -17.29 23.84 -8.57
C SER A 102 -17.75 23.51 -7.14
N GLU A 103 -17.89 22.22 -6.79
CA GLU A 103 -18.18 21.79 -5.41
C GLU A 103 -16.89 21.54 -4.61
N LEU A 104 -15.86 20.96 -5.24
CA LEU A 104 -14.58 20.70 -4.58
C LEU A 104 -13.76 21.98 -4.31
N PHE A 105 -13.81 22.95 -5.23
CA PHE A 105 -13.04 24.20 -5.19
C PHE A 105 -13.97 25.42 -5.40
N PRO A 106 -14.84 25.74 -4.42
CA PRO A 106 -15.90 26.75 -4.56
C PRO A 106 -15.42 28.20 -4.39
N ASP A 107 -14.11 28.46 -4.36
CA ASP A 107 -13.57 29.81 -4.24
C ASP A 107 -13.67 30.59 -5.55
N SER A 108 -13.74 31.92 -5.46
CA SER A 108 -14.02 32.77 -6.62
C SER A 108 -12.88 32.87 -7.64
N GLU A 109 -11.67 32.36 -7.35
CA GLU A 109 -10.58 32.34 -8.32
C GLU A 109 -10.60 31.05 -9.14
N ASN A 110 -10.75 29.90 -8.49
CA ASN A 110 -10.89 28.62 -9.17
C ASN A 110 -12.19 28.55 -10.00
N ILE A 111 -13.33 29.01 -9.46
CA ILE A 111 -14.59 29.14 -10.22
C ILE A 111 -14.39 30.01 -11.49
N ALA A 112 -13.65 31.12 -11.40
CA ALA A 112 -13.40 31.98 -12.56
C ALA A 112 -12.52 31.31 -13.63
N ARG A 113 -11.63 30.38 -13.24
CA ARG A 113 -10.84 29.55 -14.16
C ARG A 113 -11.73 28.49 -14.84
N PHE A 114 -12.67 27.89 -14.11
CA PHE A 114 -13.65 26.93 -14.67
C PHE A 114 -14.62 27.61 -15.64
N ASP A 115 -15.12 28.80 -15.28
CA ASP A 115 -15.92 29.67 -16.16
C ASP A 115 -15.17 30.01 -17.46
N GLN A 116 -13.86 30.28 -17.37
CA GLN A 116 -13.03 30.60 -18.53
C GLN A 116 -12.88 29.41 -19.49
N LEU A 117 -12.64 28.19 -18.98
CA LEU A 117 -12.57 26.99 -19.82
C LEU A 117 -13.92 26.73 -20.52
N MET A 118 -15.03 26.72 -19.77
CA MET A 118 -16.38 26.56 -20.33
C MET A 118 -16.69 27.62 -21.40
N THR A 119 -16.33 28.89 -21.15
CA THR A 119 -16.49 29.98 -22.13
C THR A 119 -15.64 29.74 -23.39
N SER A 120 -14.43 29.20 -23.26
CA SER A 120 -13.55 28.90 -24.40
C SER A 120 -14.06 27.74 -25.27
N LEU A 121 -14.73 26.76 -24.64
CA LEU A 121 -15.43 25.66 -25.30
C LEU A 121 -16.82 26.08 -25.86
N GLY A 122 -17.26 27.31 -25.59
CA GLY A 122 -18.53 27.86 -26.06
C GLY A 122 -19.76 27.46 -25.22
N LEU A 123 -19.56 26.92 -24.02
CA LEU A 123 -20.59 26.36 -23.15
C LEU A 123 -21.11 27.39 -22.13
N ASP A 124 -22.43 27.42 -21.89
CA ASP A 124 -23.04 28.28 -20.87
C ASP A 124 -23.05 27.61 -19.51
N VAL A 125 -22.23 28.09 -18.58
CA VAL A 125 -22.13 27.62 -17.18
C VAL A 125 -23.47 27.63 -16.42
N ASN A 126 -24.40 28.50 -16.83
CA ASN A 126 -25.75 28.60 -16.27
C ASN A 126 -26.68 27.46 -16.72
N ASN A 127 -26.28 26.64 -17.69
CA ASN A 127 -27.07 25.51 -18.16
C ASN A 127 -27.07 24.36 -17.14
N ASN A 128 -28.02 24.43 -16.20
CA ASN A 128 -28.27 23.42 -15.16
C ASN A 128 -29.42 22.46 -15.56
N THR A 129 -29.62 22.22 -16.86
CA THR A 129 -30.63 21.25 -17.32
C THR A 129 -30.32 19.85 -16.79
N THR A 130 -31.38 19.11 -16.43
CA THR A 130 -31.33 17.67 -16.12
C THR A 130 -32.03 16.82 -17.19
N ASP A 131 -32.30 17.41 -18.36
CA ASP A 131 -32.82 16.71 -19.52
C ASP A 131 -31.71 15.86 -20.17
N THR A 132 -31.64 14.59 -19.81
CA THR A 132 -30.65 13.61 -20.31
C THR A 132 -30.82 13.25 -21.80
N SER A 133 -31.73 13.91 -22.53
CA SER A 133 -31.71 13.96 -24.00
C SER A 133 -30.76 15.04 -24.57
N THR A 134 -30.04 15.77 -23.71
CA THR A 134 -29.04 16.78 -24.07
C THR A 134 -27.68 16.47 -23.43
N ALA A 135 -26.58 16.84 -24.08
CA ALA A 135 -25.23 16.56 -23.57
C ALA A 135 -24.94 17.25 -22.23
N ALA A 136 -25.26 18.54 -22.09
CA ALA A 136 -25.23 19.22 -20.79
C ALA A 136 -26.07 18.51 -19.71
N GLY A 137 -27.23 17.95 -20.07
CA GLY A 137 -28.08 17.20 -19.16
C GLY A 137 -27.47 15.89 -18.69
N VAL A 138 -26.84 15.14 -19.60
CA VAL A 138 -26.04 13.95 -19.27
C VAL A 138 -24.89 14.33 -18.33
N GLY A 139 -24.12 15.38 -18.64
CA GLY A 139 -23.00 15.84 -17.81
C GLY A 139 -23.43 16.27 -16.40
N ASN A 140 -24.46 17.12 -16.31
CA ASN A 140 -25.01 17.59 -15.02
C ASN A 140 -25.53 16.43 -14.15
N VAL A 141 -26.20 15.44 -14.75
CA VAL A 141 -26.77 14.29 -14.01
C VAL A 141 -25.68 13.28 -13.60
N SER A 142 -24.69 13.04 -14.45
CA SER A 142 -23.56 12.14 -14.14
C SER A 142 -22.77 12.66 -12.93
N ALA A 143 -22.40 13.94 -12.95
CA ALA A 143 -21.71 14.58 -11.83
C ALA A 143 -22.53 14.55 -10.52
N GLU A 144 -23.80 14.93 -10.52
CA GLU A 144 -24.60 14.91 -9.28
C GLU A 144 -24.78 13.47 -8.75
N THR A 145 -24.92 12.47 -9.64
CA THR A 145 -25.05 11.06 -9.22
C THR A 145 -23.77 10.56 -8.56
N LEU A 146 -22.60 10.83 -9.14
CA LEU A 146 -21.31 10.52 -8.52
C LEU A 146 -21.10 11.28 -7.21
N MET A 147 -21.46 12.57 -7.15
CA MET A 147 -21.30 13.38 -5.94
C MET A 147 -22.26 12.93 -4.82
N VAL A 148 -23.46 12.41 -5.12
CA VAL A 148 -24.33 11.80 -4.09
C VAL A 148 -23.65 10.61 -3.41
N PHE A 149 -22.96 9.74 -4.16
CA PHE A 149 -22.14 8.66 -3.60
C PHE A 149 -20.92 9.23 -2.84
N ARG A 150 -20.12 10.06 -3.52
CA ARG A 150 -18.84 10.56 -2.99
C ARG A 150 -18.97 11.51 -1.79
N ARG A 151 -20.08 12.22 -1.59
CA ARG A 151 -20.32 12.99 -0.36
C ARG A 151 -20.45 12.12 0.91
N ALA A 152 -20.63 10.80 0.77
CA ALA A 152 -20.77 9.84 1.86
C ALA A 152 -19.59 8.86 1.99
N ASP A 153 -18.52 9.00 1.20
CA ASP A 153 -17.43 8.04 1.04
C ASP A 153 -16.38 8.01 2.17
N GLY A 154 -16.74 8.39 3.40
CA GLY A 154 -15.81 8.47 4.54
C GLY A 154 -14.88 9.69 4.55
N SER A 155 -14.61 10.35 3.41
CA SER A 155 -13.60 11.43 3.33
C SER A 155 -13.86 12.66 4.21
N ASN A 156 -15.12 12.86 4.64
CA ASN A 156 -15.59 14.03 5.39
C ASN A 156 -15.45 15.39 4.64
N GLN A 157 -15.48 15.37 3.30
CA GLN A 157 -15.42 16.56 2.43
C GLN A 157 -16.30 17.73 2.91
N VAL A 158 -17.57 17.45 3.28
CA VAL A 158 -18.56 18.47 3.65
C VAL A 158 -18.17 19.26 4.91
N ASN A 159 -17.33 18.70 5.78
CA ASN A 159 -16.79 19.37 6.97
C ASN A 159 -15.31 19.77 6.80
N GLY A 160 -14.82 19.86 5.55
CA GLY A 160 -13.46 20.29 5.23
C GLY A 160 -12.38 19.23 5.46
N TYR A 161 -12.71 17.95 5.28
CA TYR A 161 -11.79 16.81 5.44
C TYR A 161 -11.15 16.70 6.85
N ALA A 162 -11.84 17.19 7.88
CA ALA A 162 -11.46 16.98 9.27
C ALA A 162 -11.54 15.49 9.65
N ASP A 163 -10.72 15.06 10.60
CA ASP A 163 -10.73 13.68 11.10
C ASP A 163 -12.09 13.28 11.71
N THR A 164 -12.45 12.01 11.52
CA THR A 164 -13.62 11.32 12.06
C THR A 164 -13.29 10.01 12.76
N THR A 165 -12.03 9.56 12.73
CA THR A 165 -11.56 8.32 13.39
C THR A 165 -11.27 8.52 14.87
N GLY A 166 -10.84 9.72 15.27
CA GLY A 166 -10.33 9.98 16.61
C GLY A 166 -8.88 9.57 16.82
N TYR A 167 -8.12 9.32 15.74
CA TYR A 167 -6.69 9.00 15.78
C TYR A 167 -5.92 9.98 16.67
N GLN A 168 -5.07 9.45 17.54
CA GLN A 168 -4.10 10.20 18.36
C GLN A 168 -2.72 9.52 18.24
N PRO A 169 -1.63 10.27 17.98
CA PRO A 169 -0.29 9.68 17.92
C PRO A 169 0.16 9.24 19.32
N VAL A 170 0.87 8.11 19.40
CA VAL A 170 1.50 7.65 20.66
C VAL A 170 2.52 8.67 21.16
N ASN A 171 3.35 9.21 20.26
CA ASN A 171 4.34 10.24 20.57
C ASN A 171 3.81 11.64 20.25
N VAL A 172 3.10 12.22 21.23
CA VAL A 172 2.39 13.50 21.08
C VAL A 172 3.28 14.70 20.73
N ASP A 173 4.56 14.69 21.09
CA ASP A 173 5.53 15.69 20.66
C ASP A 173 7.00 15.23 20.76
N ALA A 174 7.86 15.87 19.98
CA ALA A 174 9.31 15.65 19.86
C ALA A 174 10.16 15.70 21.16
N ASN A 175 9.59 16.11 22.30
CA ASN A 175 10.25 16.13 23.61
C ASN A 175 9.79 14.99 24.55
N ASN A 176 8.64 14.36 24.24
CA ASN A 176 7.97 13.38 25.11
C ASN A 176 7.66 12.10 24.31
N ILE A 177 8.71 11.32 24.01
CA ILE A 177 8.62 10.06 23.25
C ILE A 177 8.36 8.93 24.23
N VAL A 178 7.34 8.11 23.95
CA VAL A 178 6.91 6.97 24.76
C VAL A 178 7.36 5.65 24.12
N ASP A 179 7.27 5.53 22.79
CA ASP A 179 7.71 4.35 22.03
C ASP A 179 8.58 4.79 20.85
N LEU A 180 9.76 4.18 20.66
CA LEU A 180 10.64 4.50 19.55
C LEU A 180 10.05 4.08 18.18
N GLN A 181 9.15 3.12 18.15
CA GLN A 181 8.60 2.56 16.91
C GLN A 181 7.46 3.39 16.32
N LYS A 182 6.89 4.31 17.10
CA LYS A 182 5.67 5.05 16.75
C LYS A 182 5.95 6.45 16.21
N TRP A 183 5.03 6.98 15.40
CA TRP A 183 5.19 8.28 14.76
C TRP A 183 5.15 9.41 15.79
N THR A 184 6.10 10.34 15.63
CA THR A 184 6.27 11.50 16.51
C THR A 184 5.86 12.78 15.80
N SER A 185 5.03 13.58 16.46
CA SER A 185 4.69 14.92 15.99
C SER A 185 5.91 15.86 16.09
N GLU A 186 6.61 16.03 14.96
CA GLU A 186 7.79 16.89 14.91
C GLU A 186 7.45 18.37 14.96
N SER A 187 8.40 19.17 15.46
CA SER A 187 8.34 20.63 15.34
C SER A 187 8.58 21.11 13.91
N ILE A 188 8.03 22.28 13.58
CA ILE A 188 8.10 22.90 12.26
C ILE A 188 8.81 24.25 12.38
N PRO A 189 10.05 24.40 11.87
CA PRO A 189 10.98 23.32 11.49
C PRO A 189 11.50 22.55 12.72
N ILE A 190 12.12 21.39 12.49
CA ILE A 190 12.51 20.44 13.56
C ILE A 190 13.45 21.03 14.61
N ASP A 191 14.35 21.94 14.21
CA ASP A 191 15.33 22.55 15.11
C ASP A 191 14.78 23.76 15.88
N ALA A 192 13.47 24.07 15.75
CA ALA A 192 12.82 25.12 16.53
C ALA A 192 13.01 24.94 18.05
N ILE A 193 13.08 23.68 18.51
CA ILE A 193 13.36 23.29 19.91
C ILE A 193 14.78 23.69 20.34
N LYS A 194 15.76 23.62 19.44
CA LYS A 194 17.20 23.72 19.76
C LYS A 194 17.78 25.14 19.71
N THR A 195 17.02 26.13 19.23
CA THR A 195 17.55 27.49 19.05
C THR A 195 17.55 28.33 20.33
N THR A 196 18.74 28.71 20.82
CA THR A 196 18.90 29.70 21.91
C THR A 196 18.48 31.14 21.55
N LEU A 197 17.94 31.35 20.34
CA LEU A 197 17.45 32.64 19.86
C LEU A 197 16.02 32.95 20.34
N ASN A 198 15.21 31.94 20.66
CA ASN A 198 13.81 32.11 21.06
C ASN A 198 13.62 32.29 22.57
N ALA A 199 14.06 33.45 23.08
CA ALA A 199 13.81 33.84 24.46
C ALA A 199 12.31 34.12 24.73
N SER A 200 11.62 33.17 25.37
CA SER A 200 10.28 33.32 25.97
C SER A 200 9.18 33.88 25.05
N GLY A 201 8.61 33.03 24.18
CA GLY A 201 7.42 33.40 23.40
C GLY A 201 7.03 32.48 22.25
N PHE A 202 7.93 31.59 21.81
CA PHE A 202 7.62 30.65 20.74
C PHE A 202 6.80 29.48 21.30
N SER A 203 5.54 29.37 20.87
CA SER A 203 4.83 28.09 20.88
C SER A 203 5.17 27.44 19.55
N GLY A 204 5.85 26.29 19.59
CA GLY A 204 6.20 25.55 18.38
C GLY A 204 4.94 25.20 17.60
N GLN A 205 4.99 25.30 16.27
CA GLN A 205 4.05 24.55 15.46
C GLN A 205 4.55 23.11 15.38
N HIS A 206 3.63 22.18 15.58
CA HIS A 206 3.86 20.75 15.57
C HIS A 206 3.06 20.12 14.43
N GLN A 207 3.52 18.99 13.89
CA GLN A 207 2.79 18.24 12.87
C GLN A 207 1.45 17.72 13.41
N THR A 208 0.35 18.00 12.72
CA THR A 208 -0.91 17.25 12.90
C THR A 208 -1.00 16.21 11.78
N PHE A 209 -1.39 14.97 12.11
CA PHE A 209 -1.50 13.90 11.11
C PHE A 209 -2.47 14.32 9.99
N LEU A 210 -2.01 14.28 8.74
CA LEU A 210 -2.82 14.66 7.59
C LEU A 210 -3.91 13.61 7.33
N THR A 211 -5.17 14.00 7.41
CA THR A 211 -6.36 13.18 7.03
C THR A 211 -6.29 11.70 7.47
N PRO A 212 -6.16 11.36 8.77
CA PRO A 212 -6.13 9.95 9.20
C PRO A 212 -7.41 9.19 8.86
N GLN A 213 -8.56 9.88 8.71
CA GLN A 213 -9.81 9.28 8.22
C GLN A 213 -9.76 8.77 6.77
N TRP A 214 -8.66 8.96 6.06
CA TRP A 214 -8.46 8.38 4.73
C TRP A 214 -8.33 6.86 4.76
N SER A 215 -7.95 6.28 5.91
CA SER A 215 -7.99 4.84 6.20
C SER A 215 -9.38 4.19 6.12
N ILE A 216 -10.46 4.99 6.15
CA ILE A 216 -11.85 4.52 6.07
C ILE A 216 -12.60 5.09 4.83
N VAL A 217 -11.87 5.62 3.85
CA VAL A 217 -12.48 6.16 2.62
C VAL A 217 -12.88 5.02 1.69
N THR A 218 -14.06 5.13 1.07
CA THR A 218 -14.58 4.09 0.16
C THR A 218 -13.77 4.07 -1.16
N PRO A 219 -13.06 2.96 -1.47
CA PRO A 219 -12.28 2.84 -2.70
C PRO A 219 -13.15 2.80 -3.97
N PHE A 220 -12.50 2.94 -5.13
CA PHE A 220 -13.09 2.68 -6.44
C PHE A 220 -13.14 1.18 -6.74
N ALA A 221 -12.05 0.44 -6.56
CA ALA A 221 -11.88 -0.94 -7.01
C ALA A 221 -11.56 -1.95 -5.91
N LEU A 222 -10.84 -1.57 -4.85
CA LEU A 222 -10.57 -2.46 -3.72
C LEU A 222 -11.88 -2.86 -3.01
N SER A 223 -11.88 -4.03 -2.36
CA SER A 223 -13.00 -4.51 -1.53
C SER A 223 -13.14 -3.69 -0.24
N SER A 224 -12.02 -3.34 0.36
CA SER A 224 -11.88 -2.51 1.57
C SER A 224 -10.56 -1.72 1.52
N PRO A 225 -10.37 -0.69 2.36
CA PRO A 225 -9.11 0.05 2.45
C PRO A 225 -7.88 -0.82 2.78
N ASP A 226 -8.07 -1.85 3.59
CA ASP A 226 -7.04 -2.75 4.12
C ASP A 226 -6.78 -3.99 3.26
N ALA A 227 -7.54 -4.19 2.17
CA ALA A 227 -7.49 -5.38 1.31
C ALA A 227 -6.10 -5.71 0.70
N LEU A 228 -5.12 -4.80 0.83
CA LEU A 228 -3.73 -4.97 0.37
C LEU A 228 -2.67 -4.43 1.37
N ARG A 229 -3.01 -4.22 2.66
CA ARG A 229 -2.10 -3.71 3.72
C ARG A 229 -0.75 -4.48 3.76
N PRO A 230 0.39 -3.90 3.29
CA PRO A 230 1.63 -4.67 3.19
C PRO A 230 2.16 -5.17 4.54
N GLU A 231 2.94 -6.26 4.54
CA GLU A 231 3.51 -6.91 5.73
C GLU A 231 4.08 -5.92 6.75
N ALA A 232 4.07 -6.28 8.04
CA ALA A 232 4.54 -5.40 9.10
C ALA A 232 6.00 -4.94 8.90
N PRO A 233 6.31 -3.64 9.10
CA PRO A 233 7.67 -3.14 8.99
C PRO A 233 8.56 -3.64 10.13
N GLU A 234 9.87 -3.73 9.87
CA GLU A 234 10.87 -4.23 10.84
C GLU A 234 10.69 -3.60 12.25
N PRO A 235 10.42 -4.40 13.30
CA PRO A 235 10.25 -3.87 14.65
C PRO A 235 11.60 -3.45 15.25
N PHE A 236 11.61 -2.51 16.19
CA PHE A 236 12.83 -2.15 16.94
C PHE A 236 13.24 -3.25 17.93
N LEU A 237 12.26 -3.94 18.50
CA LEU A 237 12.46 -5.02 19.47
C LEU A 237 12.22 -6.39 18.82
N LEU A 238 12.93 -7.40 19.32
CA LEU A 238 12.79 -8.80 18.91
C LEU A 238 12.06 -9.66 19.95
N VAL A 239 11.63 -9.03 21.05
CA VAL A 239 10.97 -9.64 22.21
C VAL A 239 10.13 -8.58 22.92
N ASP A 240 9.10 -9.03 23.64
CA ASP A 240 8.32 -8.18 24.53
C ASP A 240 9.20 -7.51 25.62
N ALA A 241 9.32 -6.18 25.56
CA ALA A 241 10.09 -5.39 26.52
C ALA A 241 9.65 -3.92 26.60
N THR A 242 9.71 -3.33 27.79
CA THR A 242 9.54 -1.88 27.99
C THR A 242 10.88 -1.15 27.86
N VAL A 243 10.92 -0.09 27.06
CA VAL A 243 12.09 0.77 26.86
C VAL A 243 11.87 2.15 27.50
N ASP A 244 12.84 2.58 28.30
CA ASP A 244 12.93 3.95 28.84
C ASP A 244 14.01 4.69 28.04
N LEU A 245 13.56 5.57 27.14
CA LEU A 245 14.42 6.36 26.25
C LEU A 245 15.13 7.53 26.97
N GLU A 246 14.59 8.04 28.09
CA GLU A 246 15.24 9.12 28.87
C GLU A 246 16.48 8.59 29.60
N ASN A 247 16.35 7.42 30.23
CA ASN A 247 17.42 6.79 30.99
C ASN A 247 18.30 5.83 30.15
N GLY A 248 17.88 5.49 28.93
CA GLY A 248 18.59 4.57 28.03
C GLY A 248 18.58 3.13 28.55
N THR A 249 17.41 2.64 28.98
CA THR A 249 17.28 1.33 29.64
C THR A 249 16.13 0.49 29.08
N ILE A 250 16.23 -0.83 29.25
CA ILE A 250 15.26 -1.83 28.80
C ILE A 250 14.90 -2.78 29.94
N THR A 251 13.64 -3.17 30.04
CA THR A 251 13.13 -4.19 30.97
C THR A 251 12.29 -5.19 30.19
N LEU A 252 12.73 -6.45 30.14
CA LEU A 252 12.01 -7.52 29.43
C LEU A 252 10.67 -7.83 30.13
N ALA A 253 9.67 -8.32 29.39
CA ALA A 253 8.40 -8.77 29.99
C ALA A 253 8.62 -9.87 31.05
N GLY A 254 7.73 -9.90 32.04
CA GLY A 254 7.85 -10.75 33.24
C GLY A 254 9.01 -10.37 34.19
N GLU A 255 10.02 -9.62 33.74
CA GLU A 255 11.14 -9.22 34.58
C GLU A 255 10.91 -7.92 35.37
N THR A 256 11.57 -7.84 36.53
CA THR A 256 11.71 -6.60 37.33
C THR A 256 13.13 -6.01 37.27
N THR A 257 13.99 -6.52 36.36
CA THR A 257 15.40 -6.12 36.25
C THR A 257 15.64 -5.25 35.02
N THR A 258 15.57 -3.94 35.22
CA THR A 258 15.96 -2.96 34.22
C THR A 258 17.48 -3.03 33.94
N ARG A 259 17.85 -3.06 32.65
CA ARG A 259 19.23 -3.12 32.15
C ARG A 259 19.53 -1.85 31.33
N ALA A 260 20.79 -1.39 31.31
CA ALA A 260 21.19 -0.35 30.36
C ALA A 260 21.20 -0.92 28.94
N ILE A 261 20.70 -0.14 27.96
CA ILE A 261 20.74 -0.50 26.54
C ILE A 261 22.19 -0.42 26.05
N THR A 262 22.65 -1.46 25.35
CA THR A 262 24.01 -1.57 24.83
C THR A 262 24.04 -2.31 23.49
N ALA A 263 25.01 -1.99 22.63
CA ALA A 263 25.10 -2.55 21.28
C ALA A 263 25.24 -4.09 21.22
N ASP A 264 25.68 -4.75 22.30
CA ASP A 264 25.70 -6.22 22.37
C ASP A 264 24.29 -6.86 22.43
N MET A 265 23.24 -6.08 22.73
CA MET A 265 21.84 -6.51 22.65
C MET A 265 21.24 -6.47 21.23
N VAL A 266 21.95 -5.91 20.24
CA VAL A 266 21.49 -5.82 18.84
C VAL A 266 21.87 -7.08 18.07
N GLY A 267 20.94 -7.70 17.34
CA GLY A 267 21.21 -8.88 16.51
C GLY A 267 19.98 -9.34 15.72
N ALA A 268 19.94 -10.61 15.35
CA ALA A 268 18.80 -11.23 14.65
C ALA A 268 17.84 -11.93 15.64
N ALA A 269 16.61 -12.20 15.19
CA ALA A 269 15.63 -13.00 15.93
C ALA A 269 16.22 -14.37 16.33
N GLY A 270 15.84 -14.86 17.52
CA GLY A 270 16.33 -16.13 18.07
C GLY A 270 17.80 -16.14 18.57
N GLU A 271 18.60 -15.10 18.34
CA GLU A 271 19.96 -15.03 18.88
C GLU A 271 19.97 -14.84 20.41
N ALA A 272 20.65 -15.73 21.13
CA ALA A 272 20.65 -15.74 22.59
C ALA A 272 21.24 -14.45 23.21
N GLY A 273 20.36 -13.66 23.86
CA GLY A 273 20.72 -12.38 24.49
C GLY A 273 20.57 -11.16 23.57
N LYS A 274 19.95 -11.33 22.40
CA LYS A 274 19.54 -10.24 21.51
C LYS A 274 18.08 -9.87 21.77
N PHE A 275 17.83 -8.58 21.82
CA PHE A 275 16.51 -8.01 22.14
C PHE A 275 16.15 -6.84 21.22
N ILE A 276 17.14 -6.27 20.52
CA ILE A 276 17.00 -5.15 19.59
C ILE A 276 17.31 -5.66 18.19
N ASN A 277 16.46 -5.33 17.22
CA ASN A 277 16.55 -5.82 15.86
C ASN A 277 17.67 -5.11 15.07
N GLN A 278 18.59 -5.88 14.50
CA GLN A 278 19.64 -5.36 13.62
C GLN A 278 19.07 -4.75 12.33
N ALA A 279 17.99 -5.30 11.76
CA ALA A 279 17.40 -4.77 10.53
C ALA A 279 16.84 -3.35 10.72
N PHE A 280 16.19 -3.08 11.86
CA PHE A 280 15.75 -1.73 12.24
C PHE A 280 16.90 -0.72 12.35
N ILE A 281 18.07 -1.15 12.84
CA ILE A 281 19.28 -0.31 12.85
C ILE A 281 19.80 -0.12 11.41
N ASP A 282 19.83 -1.18 10.60
CA ASP A 282 20.41 -1.17 9.26
C ASP A 282 19.59 -0.34 8.25
N GLN A 283 18.26 -0.21 8.40
CA GLN A 283 17.48 0.78 7.63
C GLN A 283 17.82 2.23 8.02
N ALA A 284 18.06 2.51 9.31
CA ALA A 284 18.47 3.84 9.76
C ALA A 284 19.89 4.18 9.28
N GLU A 285 20.81 3.22 9.28
CA GLU A 285 22.16 3.37 8.73
C GLU A 285 22.16 3.59 7.22
N ARG A 286 21.26 2.93 6.47
CA ARG A 286 21.09 3.18 5.02
C ARG A 286 20.70 4.63 4.74
N VAL A 287 19.78 5.20 5.53
CA VAL A 287 19.39 6.63 5.43
C VAL A 287 20.51 7.59 5.85
N VAL A 288 21.27 7.28 6.92
CA VAL A 288 22.47 8.07 7.31
C VAL A 288 23.51 8.05 6.19
N ALA A 289 23.79 6.87 5.62
CA ALA A 289 24.74 6.70 4.52
C ALA A 289 24.29 7.44 3.24
N ALA A 290 23.00 7.47 2.92
CA ALA A 290 22.46 8.27 1.82
C ALA A 290 22.70 9.77 2.06
N SER A 291 22.29 10.29 3.22
CA SER A 291 22.50 11.70 3.61
C SER A 291 23.97 12.12 3.59
N ALA A 292 24.88 11.24 4.02
CA ALA A 292 26.33 11.50 4.02
C ALA A 292 26.92 11.65 2.60
N ASN A 293 26.33 11.01 1.59
CA ASN A 293 26.90 10.88 0.25
C ASN A 293 26.10 11.61 -0.85
N LEU A 294 25.09 12.41 -0.49
CA LEU A 294 24.22 13.14 -1.42
C LEU A 294 24.99 13.92 -2.51
N THR A 295 24.91 13.42 -3.74
CA THR A 295 25.36 14.11 -4.95
C THR A 295 24.35 15.18 -5.40
N ASP A 296 24.79 16.13 -6.24
CA ASP A 296 23.92 17.17 -6.81
C ASP A 296 22.72 16.58 -7.59
N GLU A 297 22.91 15.42 -8.20
CA GLU A 297 21.89 14.66 -8.92
C GLU A 297 20.86 14.05 -7.94
N GLN A 298 21.31 13.32 -6.92
CA GLN A 298 20.43 12.73 -5.89
C GLN A 298 19.66 13.78 -5.08
N LYS A 299 20.25 14.96 -4.87
CA LYS A 299 19.56 16.12 -4.29
C LYS A 299 18.43 16.61 -5.20
N LEU A 300 18.67 16.73 -6.51
CA LEU A 300 17.64 17.14 -7.45
C LEU A 300 16.54 16.08 -7.60
N ILE A 301 16.88 14.79 -7.51
CA ILE A 301 15.90 13.71 -7.42
C ILE A 301 15.02 13.88 -6.17
N ALA A 302 15.63 14.09 -4.98
CA ALA A 302 14.91 14.31 -3.72
C ALA A 302 14.05 15.60 -3.71
N GLU A 303 14.47 16.62 -4.44
CA GLU A 303 13.78 17.92 -4.55
C GLU A 303 12.66 17.90 -5.60
N PHE A 304 12.90 17.28 -6.76
CA PHE A 304 11.93 17.13 -7.85
C PHE A 304 10.73 16.31 -7.40
N TRP A 305 10.97 15.09 -6.91
CA TRP A 305 9.92 14.23 -6.36
C TRP A 305 9.48 14.65 -4.94
N GLU A 306 9.85 15.82 -4.42
CA GLU A 306 9.29 16.31 -3.16
C GLU A 306 7.76 16.45 -3.29
N ASP A 307 7.31 17.08 -4.37
CA ASP A 307 5.90 17.38 -4.69
C ASP A 307 5.10 17.89 -3.47
N ALA A 308 5.68 18.86 -2.76
CA ALA A 308 5.06 19.53 -1.62
C ALA A 308 4.09 20.65 -2.04
N GLY A 309 3.48 21.30 -1.05
CA GLY A 309 2.48 22.35 -1.26
C GLY A 309 2.97 23.50 -2.14
N GLY A 310 2.18 23.83 -3.17
CA GLY A 310 2.57 24.73 -4.27
C GLY A 310 2.87 24.00 -5.57
N THR A 311 3.06 22.67 -5.52
CA THR A 311 2.96 21.76 -6.67
C THR A 311 1.55 21.17 -6.78
N SER A 312 1.33 20.35 -7.81
CA SER A 312 0.13 19.55 -8.06
C SER A 312 0.02 18.29 -7.17
N PHE A 313 0.99 18.05 -6.27
CA PHE A 313 1.25 16.81 -5.53
C PHE A 313 1.55 15.61 -6.46
N PRO A 314 2.12 14.48 -5.98
CA PRO A 314 2.52 13.37 -6.85
C PRO A 314 1.43 12.82 -7.76
N PRO A 315 0.15 12.73 -7.33
CA PRO A 315 -0.93 12.35 -8.23
C PRO A 315 -1.04 13.25 -9.47
N GLY A 316 -0.79 14.56 -9.33
CA GLY A 316 -0.74 15.51 -10.44
C GLY A 316 0.49 15.35 -11.35
N THR A 317 1.64 15.00 -10.78
CA THR A 317 2.86 14.70 -11.56
C THR A 317 2.64 13.49 -12.47
N TRP A 318 2.04 12.41 -11.95
CA TRP A 318 1.67 11.24 -12.75
C TRP A 318 0.54 11.50 -13.75
N HIS A 319 -0.39 12.39 -13.43
CA HIS A 319 -1.35 12.92 -14.39
C HIS A 319 -0.70 13.70 -15.54
N THR A 320 0.33 14.50 -15.24
CA THR A 320 1.12 15.21 -16.25
C THR A 320 1.89 14.24 -17.16
N PHE A 321 2.28 13.07 -16.66
CA PHE A 321 2.80 11.99 -17.52
C PHE A 321 1.70 11.35 -18.38
N GLY A 322 0.45 11.30 -17.89
CA GLY A 322 -0.73 10.99 -18.72
C GLY A 322 -0.96 12.01 -19.84
N GLU A 323 -0.77 13.31 -19.59
CA GLU A 323 -0.79 14.34 -20.65
C GLU A 323 0.35 14.14 -21.66
N PHE A 324 1.53 13.72 -21.20
CA PHE A 324 2.67 13.44 -22.06
C PHE A 324 2.38 12.27 -23.01
N VAL A 325 1.81 11.19 -22.49
CA VAL A 325 1.33 10.05 -23.31
C VAL A 325 0.29 10.51 -24.33
N SER A 326 -0.74 11.25 -23.89
CA SER A 326 -1.78 11.80 -24.78
C SER A 326 -1.20 12.61 -25.95
N ALA A 327 -0.23 13.49 -25.66
CA ALA A 327 0.43 14.34 -26.66
C ALA A 327 1.43 13.57 -27.55
N ARG A 328 2.17 12.59 -26.98
CA ARG A 328 3.13 11.73 -27.69
C ARG A 328 2.43 10.84 -28.72
N ASP A 329 1.37 10.18 -28.27
CA ASP A 329 0.68 9.14 -29.04
C ASP A 329 -0.53 9.69 -29.84
N ASN A 330 -0.82 10.99 -29.69
CA ASN A 330 -1.89 11.73 -30.37
C ASN A 330 -3.28 11.10 -30.06
N HIS A 331 -3.63 11.03 -28.78
CA HIS A 331 -4.90 10.48 -28.33
C HIS A 331 -6.12 11.28 -28.82
N SER A 332 -7.24 10.57 -28.96
CA SER A 332 -8.57 11.15 -29.11
C SER A 332 -9.23 11.38 -27.74
N VAL A 333 -10.36 12.10 -27.77
CA VAL A 333 -11.27 12.25 -26.60
C VAL A 333 -11.75 10.89 -26.05
N ASP A 334 -11.76 9.84 -26.87
CA ASP A 334 -12.21 8.51 -26.46
C ASP A 334 -11.09 7.73 -25.75
N GLU A 335 -9.84 7.85 -26.19
CA GLU A 335 -8.69 7.26 -25.48
C GLU A 335 -8.42 8.00 -24.16
N ASP A 336 -8.43 9.33 -24.16
CA ASP A 336 -8.18 10.12 -22.95
C ASP A 336 -9.33 10.09 -21.92
N ALA A 337 -10.57 9.73 -22.32
CA ALA A 337 -11.63 9.45 -21.36
C ALA A 337 -11.34 8.17 -20.56
N LEU A 338 -10.65 7.18 -21.17
CA LEU A 338 -10.30 5.90 -20.55
C LEU A 338 -8.99 5.98 -19.77
N LEU A 339 -7.98 6.65 -20.32
CA LEU A 339 -6.67 6.85 -19.69
C LEU A 339 -6.82 7.52 -18.32
N PHE A 340 -7.38 8.74 -18.29
CA PHE A 340 -7.45 9.50 -17.05
C PHE A 340 -8.44 8.87 -16.05
N PHE A 341 -9.54 8.26 -16.51
CA PHE A 341 -10.44 7.49 -15.63
C PHE A 341 -9.70 6.37 -14.88
N SER A 342 -8.90 5.57 -15.60
CA SER A 342 -8.13 4.47 -15.03
C SER A 342 -7.02 4.99 -14.10
N LEU A 343 -6.26 5.99 -14.56
CA LEU A 343 -5.10 6.56 -13.87
C LEU A 343 -5.50 7.20 -12.54
N SER A 344 -6.52 8.06 -12.55
CA SER A 344 -6.93 8.79 -11.35
C SER A 344 -7.47 7.87 -10.27
N ASN A 345 -8.27 6.86 -10.64
CA ASN A 345 -8.84 5.94 -9.67
C ASN A 345 -7.79 4.98 -9.08
N ALA A 346 -6.79 4.55 -9.87
CA ALA A 346 -5.68 3.75 -9.35
C ALA A 346 -4.86 4.53 -8.31
N ILE A 347 -4.52 5.80 -8.60
CA ILE A 347 -3.75 6.64 -7.68
C ILE A 347 -4.58 7.01 -6.44
N PHE A 348 -5.89 7.20 -6.58
CA PHE A 348 -6.79 7.44 -5.45
C PHE A 348 -6.93 6.21 -4.54
N ASP A 349 -7.13 5.00 -5.08
CA ASP A 349 -7.16 3.79 -4.26
C ASP A 349 -5.79 3.52 -3.61
N ALA A 350 -4.69 3.85 -4.28
CA ALA A 350 -3.36 3.75 -3.70
C ALA A 350 -3.19 4.74 -2.53
N SER A 351 -3.85 5.90 -2.55
CA SER A 351 -3.89 6.82 -1.42
C SER A 351 -4.71 6.32 -0.25
N ILE A 352 -5.79 5.57 -0.49
CA ILE A 352 -6.59 4.91 0.56
C ILE A 352 -5.76 3.82 1.24
N ALA A 353 -5.28 2.81 0.50
CA ALA A 353 -4.55 1.68 1.08
C ALA A 353 -3.24 2.11 1.77
N THR A 354 -2.56 3.13 1.24
CA THR A 354 -1.35 3.66 1.90
C THR A 354 -1.69 4.45 3.18
N TRP A 355 -2.84 5.12 3.26
CA TRP A 355 -3.26 5.78 4.51
C TRP A 355 -3.84 4.81 5.54
N GLU A 356 -4.39 3.69 5.10
CA GLU A 356 -4.78 2.58 5.98
C GLU A 356 -3.56 2.03 6.72
N ALA A 357 -2.57 1.52 5.99
CA ALA A 357 -1.34 0.98 6.58
C ALA A 357 -0.63 2.01 7.50
N LYS A 358 -0.67 3.29 7.13
CA LYS A 358 -0.14 4.40 7.93
C LYS A 358 -0.80 4.56 9.29
N VAL A 359 -2.12 4.47 9.35
CA VAL A 359 -2.88 4.62 10.60
C VAL A 359 -2.79 3.34 11.43
N PHE A 360 -2.72 2.17 10.77
CA PHE A 360 -2.58 0.86 11.41
C PHE A 360 -1.22 0.69 12.10
N TYR A 361 -0.11 0.82 11.37
CA TYR A 361 1.23 0.61 11.94
C TYR A 361 1.72 1.80 12.78
N ASP A 362 1.26 3.02 12.48
CA ASP A 362 1.69 4.29 13.09
C ASP A 362 3.23 4.45 13.12
N TYR A 363 3.93 4.01 12.08
CA TYR A 363 5.37 3.76 12.13
C TYR A 363 6.27 5.03 12.15
N VAL A 364 7.39 4.95 12.87
CA VAL A 364 8.36 6.03 13.10
C VAL A 364 9.09 6.50 11.83
N ARG A 365 9.34 7.82 11.73
CA ARG A 365 10.11 8.44 10.63
C ARG A 365 11.63 8.30 10.84
N PRO A 366 12.45 8.17 9.77
CA PRO A 366 13.91 8.02 9.91
C PRO A 366 14.56 9.16 10.69
N VAL A 367 14.13 10.40 10.47
CA VAL A 367 14.62 11.59 11.20
C VAL A 367 14.46 11.48 12.72
N ARG A 368 13.46 10.74 13.21
CA ARG A 368 13.29 10.48 14.64
C ARG A 368 14.09 9.26 15.07
N ALA A 369 14.00 8.14 14.35
CA ALA A 369 14.74 6.93 14.65
C ALA A 369 16.26 7.19 14.77
N ILE A 370 16.86 7.87 13.78
CA ILE A 370 18.29 8.24 13.77
C ILE A 370 18.67 9.09 14.99
N ARG A 371 17.82 10.05 15.37
CA ARG A 371 18.09 10.93 16.53
C ARG A 371 18.09 10.15 17.85
N GLU A 372 17.16 9.23 18.06
CA GLU A 372 17.09 8.43 19.30
C GLU A 372 18.10 7.27 19.34
N LEU A 373 18.26 6.50 18.26
CA LEU A 373 19.32 5.48 18.13
C LEU A 373 20.70 6.11 18.31
N GLY A 374 20.87 7.35 17.85
CA GLY A 374 22.02 8.20 18.11
C GLY A 374 22.26 8.48 19.60
N LYS A 375 21.24 8.86 20.37
CA LYS A 375 21.37 9.07 21.84
C LYS A 375 21.73 7.78 22.57
N LEU A 376 21.10 6.66 22.19
CA LEU A 376 21.35 5.34 22.75
C LEU A 376 22.74 4.78 22.39
N GLY A 377 23.38 5.30 21.33
CA GLY A 377 24.66 4.79 20.82
C GLY A 377 24.53 3.46 20.08
N LEU A 378 23.37 3.22 19.45
CA LEU A 378 23.06 1.99 18.71
C LEU A 378 23.40 2.06 17.21
N LEU A 379 23.63 3.26 16.68
CA LEU A 379 24.10 3.44 15.30
C LEU A 379 25.54 2.92 15.16
N ASN A 380 25.73 1.90 14.33
CA ASN A 380 26.99 1.29 13.93
C ASN A 380 27.98 2.28 13.30
N SER A 381 27.51 3.31 12.60
CA SER A 381 28.35 4.38 12.02
C SER A 381 28.77 5.45 13.04
N ALA A 382 28.08 5.53 14.19
CA ALA A 382 28.27 6.62 15.13
C ALA A 382 29.49 6.42 16.05
N THR A 383 30.18 7.51 16.36
CA THR A 383 31.34 7.50 17.28
C THR A 383 31.25 8.63 18.29
N THR A 384 31.89 8.51 19.45
CA THR A 384 31.93 9.63 20.41
C THR A 384 32.83 10.75 19.87
N GLY A 385 32.23 11.86 19.47
CA GLY A 385 32.91 12.98 18.84
C GLY A 385 32.28 14.33 19.17
N LYS A 386 32.52 15.30 18.29
CA LYS A 386 32.05 16.68 18.44
C LYS A 386 31.41 17.16 17.14
N ASP A 387 30.22 17.73 17.24
CA ASP A 387 29.47 18.32 16.13
C ASP A 387 30.27 19.49 15.51
N GLU A 388 30.45 19.51 14.18
CA GLU A 388 31.16 20.58 13.47
C GLU A 388 30.39 21.91 13.43
N ILE A 389 29.06 21.88 13.56
CA ILE A 389 28.16 23.03 13.39
C ILE A 389 27.78 23.63 14.73
N THR A 390 27.19 22.84 15.63
CA THR A 390 26.73 23.30 16.96
C THR A 390 27.88 23.35 17.97
N GLY A 391 28.86 22.46 17.81
CA GLY A 391 29.95 22.28 18.74
C GLY A 391 29.62 21.43 19.98
N GLU A 392 28.48 20.74 19.98
CA GLU A 392 28.07 19.80 21.03
C GLU A 392 28.91 18.51 21.00
N THR A 393 28.73 17.61 21.98
CA THR A 393 29.58 16.42 22.16
C THR A 393 28.72 15.23 22.57
N GLY A 394 28.87 14.11 21.85
CA GLY A 394 28.05 12.91 22.00
C GLY A 394 28.35 11.94 20.85
N TYR A 395 27.38 11.12 20.47
CA TYR A 395 27.49 10.25 19.30
C TYR A 395 27.30 11.04 18.01
N VAL A 396 28.34 11.11 17.19
CA VAL A 396 28.37 11.82 15.90
C VAL A 396 28.42 10.85 14.73
N ILE A 397 27.78 11.26 13.64
CA ILE A 397 27.68 10.60 12.34
C ILE A 397 28.14 11.57 11.24
N GLU A 398 28.48 11.04 10.06
CA GLU A 398 28.55 11.87 8.85
C GLU A 398 27.15 11.97 8.23
N ALA A 399 26.71 13.18 7.87
CA ALA A 399 25.43 13.43 7.20
C ALA A 399 25.45 14.79 6.49
N TRP A 400 24.43 15.12 5.69
CA TRP A 400 24.27 16.48 5.15
C TRP A 400 23.95 17.46 6.28
N GLY A 401 24.84 18.44 6.48
CA GLY A 401 24.75 19.42 7.57
C GLY A 401 23.84 20.61 7.30
N GLY A 402 22.87 20.49 6.38
CA GLY A 402 21.96 21.57 6.00
C GLY A 402 22.44 22.43 4.82
N PRO A 403 21.60 23.38 4.36
CA PRO A 403 21.81 24.08 3.09
C PRO A 403 23.16 24.78 2.98
N GLY A 404 23.98 24.32 2.03
CA GLY A 404 25.32 24.87 1.77
C GLY A 404 26.43 24.44 2.74
N HIS A 405 26.14 23.54 3.68
CA HIS A 405 27.16 22.95 4.56
C HIS A 405 27.80 21.68 3.97
N GLY A 406 27.09 20.96 3.09
CA GLY A 406 27.52 19.66 2.55
C GLY A 406 27.64 18.59 3.64
N THR A 407 28.39 17.52 3.38
CA THR A 407 28.66 16.47 4.37
C THR A 407 29.45 17.02 5.56
N LYS A 408 29.00 16.72 6.78
CA LYS A 408 29.55 17.19 8.06
C LYS A 408 29.49 16.07 9.10
N THR A 409 30.49 16.03 9.98
CA THR A 409 30.41 15.30 11.24
C THR A 409 29.45 16.04 12.17
N ILE A 410 28.23 15.54 12.33
CA ILE A 410 27.18 16.14 13.19
C ILE A 410 26.77 15.18 14.29
N LEU A 411 26.21 15.69 15.39
CA LEU A 411 25.56 14.87 16.40
C LEU A 411 24.38 14.13 15.74
N ALA A 412 24.19 12.83 16.01
CA ALA A 412 23.07 12.08 15.43
C ALA A 412 21.70 12.64 15.87
N ASP A 413 21.60 13.16 17.09
CA ASP A 413 20.45 13.92 17.61
C ASP A 413 20.23 15.27 16.86
N ASN A 414 21.21 15.76 16.09
CA ASN A 414 21.10 16.94 15.22
C ASN A 414 20.86 16.57 13.74
N PHE A 415 20.61 15.29 13.41
CA PHE A 415 20.31 14.86 12.03
C PHE A 415 19.11 15.61 11.43
N ILE A 416 19.23 16.03 10.18
CA ILE A 416 18.19 16.74 9.42
C ILE A 416 18.06 16.18 8.01
N THR A 417 16.87 16.37 7.43
CA THR A 417 16.42 15.80 6.17
C THR A 417 16.60 16.76 4.99
N TYR A 418 16.79 16.23 3.79
CA TYR A 418 16.88 17.02 2.56
C TYR A 418 15.47 17.32 2.04
N GLN A 419 14.85 18.37 2.60
CA GLN A 419 13.47 18.81 2.37
C GLN A 419 13.41 20.35 2.29
N THR A 420 12.28 20.93 1.84
CA THR A 420 12.06 22.38 1.75
C THR A 420 12.56 23.12 3.01
N PRO A 421 13.60 23.99 2.91
CA PRO A 421 14.22 24.62 4.06
C PRO A 421 13.25 25.45 4.91
N GLY A 422 13.15 25.11 6.19
CA GLY A 422 12.23 25.76 7.14
C GLY A 422 10.78 25.25 7.10
N GLY A 423 10.47 24.30 6.21
CA GLY A 423 9.19 23.57 6.18
C GLY A 423 9.11 22.46 7.22
N HIS A 424 8.34 21.41 6.93
CA HIS A 424 8.31 20.20 7.74
C HIS A 424 9.59 19.37 7.53
N PRO A 425 10.13 18.69 8.56
CA PRO A 425 11.27 17.78 8.40
C PRO A 425 10.89 16.46 7.71
N SER A 426 9.61 16.13 7.72
CA SER A 426 9.03 14.97 7.06
C SER A 426 7.58 15.32 6.71
N PRO A 427 6.93 14.58 5.80
CA PRO A 427 5.48 14.70 5.65
C PRO A 427 4.77 14.47 7.00
N PRO A 428 3.70 15.22 7.32
CA PRO A 428 3.06 15.21 8.64
C PRO A 428 2.09 14.02 8.80
N PHE A 429 2.66 12.81 8.75
CA PHE A 429 2.01 11.52 8.94
C PHE A 429 3.09 10.43 9.10
N SER A 430 2.70 9.27 9.62
CA SER A 430 3.57 8.10 9.85
C SER A 430 4.34 7.66 8.60
N GLU A 431 5.41 6.88 8.81
CA GLU A 431 6.37 6.48 7.78
C GLU A 431 5.79 5.41 6.85
N TYR A 432 5.38 4.26 7.39
CA TYR A 432 5.09 3.07 6.61
C TYR A 432 3.64 3.08 6.08
N THR A 433 3.34 2.82 4.80
CA THR A 433 4.24 2.73 3.63
C THR A 433 4.36 4.07 2.91
N SER A 434 5.30 4.23 1.97
CA SER A 434 5.54 5.50 1.26
C SER A 434 4.43 5.87 0.27
N GLY A 435 3.67 6.92 0.59
CA GLY A 435 2.60 7.45 -0.28
C GLY A 435 3.10 7.80 -1.69
N HIS A 436 4.22 8.53 -1.79
CA HIS A 436 4.86 8.85 -3.08
C HIS A 436 5.16 7.58 -3.90
N SER A 437 5.71 6.56 -3.26
CA SER A 437 6.09 5.29 -3.90
C SER A 437 4.86 4.52 -4.38
N SER A 438 3.80 4.43 -3.56
CA SER A 438 2.52 3.81 -3.94
C SER A 438 1.86 4.53 -5.11
N PHE A 439 1.81 5.87 -5.08
CA PHE A 439 1.15 6.66 -6.13
C PHE A 439 1.91 6.57 -7.44
N SER A 440 3.24 6.54 -7.36
CA SER A 440 4.10 6.46 -8.54
C SER A 440 4.06 5.09 -9.19
N ALA A 441 4.16 4.02 -8.38
CA ALA A 441 4.04 2.66 -8.88
C ALA A 441 2.62 2.36 -9.44
N ALA A 442 1.57 2.93 -8.84
CA ALA A 442 0.21 2.86 -9.39
C ALA A 442 0.06 3.65 -10.70
N GLY A 443 0.62 4.86 -10.77
CA GLY A 443 0.60 5.69 -11.97
C GLY A 443 1.33 5.04 -13.14
N ALA A 444 2.54 4.52 -12.90
CA ALA A 444 3.33 3.79 -13.89
C ALA A 444 2.57 2.57 -14.41
N GLU A 445 2.07 1.69 -13.56
CA GLU A 445 1.37 0.46 -13.98
C GLU A 445 0.15 0.75 -14.85
N ILE A 446 -0.60 1.84 -14.62
CA ILE A 446 -1.69 2.25 -15.52
C ILE A 446 -1.16 2.79 -16.85
N LEU A 447 -0.17 3.69 -16.88
CA LEU A 447 0.39 4.23 -18.14
C LEU A 447 0.99 3.11 -19.01
N ARG A 448 1.69 2.18 -18.35
CA ARG A 448 2.29 0.97 -18.91
C ARG A 448 1.24 0.04 -19.53
N ARG A 449 0.15 -0.25 -18.80
CA ARG A 449 -1.00 -1.04 -19.30
C ARG A 449 -1.79 -0.34 -20.41
N PHE A 450 -1.94 0.98 -20.34
CA PHE A 450 -2.72 1.75 -21.31
C PHE A 450 -2.02 1.85 -22.67
N THR A 451 -0.70 2.10 -22.66
CA THR A 451 0.11 2.19 -23.88
C THR A 451 0.53 0.82 -24.41
N GLY A 452 0.56 -0.21 -23.57
CA GLY A 452 1.02 -1.56 -23.91
C GLY A 452 2.56 -1.68 -23.99
N SER A 453 3.28 -0.72 -23.41
CA SER A 453 4.74 -0.73 -23.25
C SER A 453 5.13 0.06 -21.99
N ASP A 454 6.32 -0.15 -21.46
CA ASP A 454 6.85 0.68 -20.36
C ASP A 454 7.59 1.94 -20.89
N ASP A 455 7.79 2.05 -22.22
CA ASP A 455 8.51 3.15 -22.87
C ASP A 455 7.98 4.53 -22.45
N PHE A 456 8.85 5.36 -21.86
CA PHE A 456 8.56 6.75 -21.47
C PHE A 456 9.43 7.74 -22.25
N GLU A 457 10.73 7.48 -22.38
CA GLU A 457 11.74 8.34 -23.06
C GLU A 457 11.74 9.82 -22.60
N ALA A 458 11.39 10.10 -21.34
CA ALA A 458 11.20 11.45 -20.84
C ALA A 458 12.42 12.01 -20.10
N ILE A 459 12.67 13.33 -20.23
CA ILE A 459 13.79 14.02 -19.58
C ILE A 459 13.36 15.35 -18.94
N ILE A 460 14.04 15.73 -17.86
CA ILE A 460 13.92 17.05 -17.22
C ILE A 460 15.33 17.58 -16.89
N THR A 461 15.63 18.83 -17.28
CA THR A 461 16.97 19.42 -17.13
C THR A 461 16.98 20.62 -16.18
N PHE A 462 17.83 20.54 -15.17
CA PHE A 462 18.08 21.56 -14.16
C PHE A 462 19.35 22.36 -14.49
N ALA A 463 19.25 23.68 -14.39
CA ALA A 463 20.36 24.59 -14.65
C ALA A 463 21.28 24.70 -13.42
N ALA A 464 22.55 25.04 -13.65
CA ALA A 464 23.52 25.25 -12.57
C ALA A 464 23.01 26.28 -11.54
N GLY A 465 22.84 25.86 -10.29
CA GLY A 465 22.34 26.65 -9.16
C GLY A 465 20.81 26.77 -9.03
N SER A 466 20.01 26.00 -9.78
CA SER A 466 18.54 26.11 -9.79
C SER A 466 17.80 25.34 -8.68
N SER A 467 18.49 24.73 -7.72
CA SER A 467 17.84 24.04 -6.58
C SER A 467 17.05 25.03 -5.72
N ARG A 468 15.80 24.68 -5.38
CA ARG A 468 14.99 25.43 -4.41
C ARG A 468 15.57 25.31 -3.00
N PHE A 469 16.15 24.15 -2.63
CA PHE A 469 16.67 23.91 -1.28
C PHE A 469 18.08 24.49 -1.06
N GLU A 470 18.94 24.49 -2.09
CA GLU A 470 20.33 24.99 -2.08
C GLU A 470 20.57 25.99 -3.23
N ASN A 471 19.72 27.02 -3.30
CA ASN A 471 19.68 28.03 -4.36
C ASN A 471 21.03 28.75 -4.59
N TRP A 472 21.41 28.92 -5.86
CA TRP A 472 22.70 29.40 -6.36
C TRP A 472 23.92 28.52 -6.06
N LEU A 473 23.73 27.32 -5.48
CA LEU A 473 24.80 26.37 -5.17
C LEU A 473 24.62 25.03 -5.88
N THR A 474 23.45 24.40 -5.71
CA THR A 474 23.12 23.09 -6.28
C THR A 474 22.21 23.27 -7.49
N PRO A 475 22.39 22.51 -8.59
CA PRO A 475 23.57 21.72 -8.92
C PRO A 475 24.76 22.62 -9.31
N ALA A 476 26.00 22.14 -9.15
CA ALA A 476 27.20 22.90 -9.52
C ALA A 476 27.45 22.99 -11.05
N GLY A 477 26.72 22.19 -11.83
CA GLY A 477 26.67 22.19 -13.29
C GLY A 477 25.25 21.90 -13.78
N GLU A 478 25.05 21.80 -15.09
CA GLU A 478 23.77 21.33 -15.66
C GLU A 478 23.58 19.83 -15.34
N VAL A 479 22.37 19.44 -14.92
CA VAL A 479 21.98 18.06 -14.58
C VAL A 479 20.68 17.74 -15.30
N THR A 480 20.61 16.58 -15.94
CA THR A 480 19.39 16.07 -16.58
C THR A 480 18.98 14.79 -15.89
N LEU A 481 17.76 14.74 -15.36
CA LEU A 481 17.08 13.50 -15.01
C LEU A 481 16.48 12.93 -16.29
N SER A 482 16.53 11.61 -16.45
CA SER A 482 16.07 10.91 -17.65
C SER A 482 15.54 9.54 -17.28
N TRP A 483 14.35 9.22 -17.78
CA TRP A 483 13.68 7.94 -17.53
C TRP A 483 13.33 7.31 -18.87
N ASP A 484 14.00 6.22 -19.21
CA ASP A 484 13.69 5.45 -20.42
C ASP A 484 12.29 4.81 -20.27
N THR A 485 11.87 4.46 -19.04
CA THR A 485 10.58 3.80 -18.77
C THR A 485 9.76 4.42 -17.62
N PHE A 486 8.45 4.14 -17.56
CA PHE A 486 7.59 4.58 -16.44
C PHE A 486 7.98 3.89 -15.13
N THR A 487 8.36 2.60 -15.17
CA THR A 487 8.90 1.91 -13.98
C THR A 487 10.15 2.59 -13.44
N GLU A 488 11.08 3.03 -14.30
CA GLU A 488 12.28 3.76 -13.87
C GLU A 488 11.94 5.07 -13.16
N ALA A 489 10.98 5.84 -13.70
CA ALA A 489 10.49 7.06 -13.05
C ALA A 489 9.81 6.78 -11.69
N ALA A 490 9.04 5.69 -11.57
CA ALA A 490 8.39 5.32 -10.30
C ALA A 490 9.38 4.79 -9.25
N ASP A 491 10.41 4.06 -9.68
CA ASP A 491 11.49 3.58 -8.82
C ASP A 491 12.39 4.74 -8.35
N GLU A 492 12.68 5.73 -9.22
CA GLU A 492 13.40 6.94 -8.82
C GLU A 492 12.57 7.81 -7.84
N ALA A 493 11.26 7.93 -8.07
CA ALA A 493 10.35 8.57 -7.13
C ALA A 493 10.37 7.91 -5.75
N GLY A 494 10.58 6.59 -5.69
CA GLY A 494 10.83 5.85 -4.46
C GLY A 494 12.19 6.17 -3.80
N LEU A 495 13.27 6.03 -4.56
CA LEU A 495 14.64 6.33 -4.10
C LEU A 495 14.80 7.79 -3.61
N SER A 496 14.04 8.73 -4.20
CA SER A 496 13.97 10.13 -3.76
C SER A 496 13.63 10.28 -2.28
N ARG A 497 12.86 9.35 -1.71
CA ARG A 497 12.40 9.42 -0.31
C ARG A 497 13.53 9.05 0.66
N ILE A 498 14.45 8.19 0.22
CA ILE A 498 15.66 7.78 0.94
C ILE A 498 16.70 8.92 0.85
N TYR A 499 16.88 9.51 -0.33
CA TYR A 499 17.72 10.71 -0.52
C TYR A 499 17.22 11.92 0.27
N GLY A 500 15.90 12.11 0.37
CA GLY A 500 15.28 13.09 1.27
C GLY A 500 15.47 12.79 2.76
N GLY A 501 15.77 11.54 3.13
CA GLY A 501 15.91 11.08 4.51
C GLY A 501 14.60 10.93 5.28
N ILE A 502 13.48 10.74 4.57
CA ILE A 502 12.11 10.81 5.12
C ILE A 502 11.36 9.48 5.13
N HIS A 503 11.87 8.47 4.43
CA HIS A 503 11.36 7.09 4.44
C HIS A 503 12.51 6.09 4.58
N PHE A 504 12.19 4.85 4.94
CA PHE A 504 13.11 3.70 4.89
C PHE A 504 12.91 2.90 3.61
N ASP A 505 13.93 2.11 3.22
CA ASP A 505 13.89 1.26 2.02
C ASP A 505 12.66 0.35 1.98
N ASP A 506 12.32 -0.27 3.11
CA ASP A 506 11.23 -1.25 3.19
C ASP A 506 9.86 -0.54 3.06
N GLY A 507 9.75 0.68 3.63
CA GLY A 507 8.60 1.56 3.45
C GLY A 507 8.43 2.09 2.03
N ASP A 508 9.50 2.18 1.24
CA ASP A 508 9.47 2.48 -0.19
C ASP A 508 9.13 1.24 -1.04
N LEU A 509 9.88 0.14 -0.89
CA LEU A 509 9.73 -1.07 -1.69
C LEU A 509 8.33 -1.69 -1.55
N ASN A 510 7.82 -1.80 -0.32
CA ASN A 510 6.52 -2.41 -0.06
C ASN A 510 5.37 -1.50 -0.51
N ALA A 511 5.58 -0.17 -0.53
CA ALA A 511 4.68 0.77 -1.21
C ALA A 511 4.70 0.60 -2.74
N ARG A 512 5.85 0.37 -3.37
CA ARG A 512 5.92 0.13 -4.82
C ARG A 512 5.21 -1.18 -5.21
N VAL A 513 5.26 -2.21 -4.37
CA VAL A 513 4.45 -3.43 -4.53
C VAL A 513 2.95 -3.12 -4.39
N LEU A 514 2.55 -2.45 -3.30
CA LEU A 514 1.16 -2.03 -3.07
C LEU A 514 0.58 -1.23 -4.24
N GLY A 515 1.31 -0.23 -4.74
CA GLY A 515 0.86 0.61 -5.84
C GLY A 515 0.54 -0.18 -7.12
N ARG A 516 1.38 -1.16 -7.48
CA ARG A 516 1.13 -2.05 -8.62
C ARG A 516 -0.07 -2.97 -8.39
N GLN A 517 -0.21 -3.56 -7.20
CA GLN A 517 -1.37 -4.41 -6.85
C GLN A 517 -2.70 -3.63 -6.89
N VAL A 518 -2.70 -2.39 -6.40
CA VAL A 518 -3.87 -1.50 -6.46
C VAL A 518 -4.19 -1.11 -7.91
N ALA A 519 -3.17 -0.75 -8.71
CA ALA A 519 -3.36 -0.42 -10.13
C ALA A 519 -3.89 -1.60 -10.95
N ASN A 520 -3.47 -2.83 -10.66
CA ASN A 520 -4.05 -4.03 -11.27
C ASN A 520 -5.57 -4.12 -11.00
N SER A 521 -5.99 -3.94 -9.74
CA SER A 521 -7.40 -3.96 -9.33
C SER A 521 -8.21 -2.83 -9.98
N ALA A 522 -7.65 -1.61 -9.99
CA ALA A 522 -8.28 -0.44 -10.59
C ALA A 522 -8.40 -0.58 -12.12
N TRP A 523 -7.38 -1.12 -12.79
CA TRP A 523 -7.38 -1.40 -14.22
C TRP A 523 -8.44 -2.42 -14.60
N ASP A 524 -8.45 -3.60 -13.96
CA ASP A 524 -9.40 -4.66 -14.31
C ASP A 524 -10.85 -4.19 -14.10
N LYS A 525 -11.12 -3.39 -13.06
CA LYS A 525 -12.44 -2.76 -12.86
C LYS A 525 -12.76 -1.68 -13.89
N ALA A 526 -11.82 -0.77 -14.19
CA ALA A 526 -12.02 0.29 -15.18
C ALA A 526 -12.29 -0.31 -16.57
N GLN A 527 -11.55 -1.34 -16.97
CA GLN A 527 -11.71 -2.01 -18.26
C GLN A 527 -13.00 -2.82 -18.36
N ALA A 528 -13.43 -3.49 -17.28
CA ALA A 528 -14.74 -4.15 -17.24
C ALA A 528 -15.89 -3.14 -17.46
N ILE A 529 -15.82 -1.98 -16.82
CA ILE A 529 -16.82 -0.88 -16.96
C ILE A 529 -16.73 -0.21 -18.35
N ALA A 530 -15.53 -0.11 -18.92
CA ALA A 530 -15.29 0.52 -20.22
C ALA A 530 -15.67 -0.35 -21.43
N THR A 531 -15.54 -1.68 -21.33
CA THR A 531 -15.70 -2.60 -22.48
C THR A 531 -16.84 -3.59 -22.33
N GLY A 532 -17.44 -3.70 -21.15
CA GLY A 532 -18.37 -4.78 -20.81
C GLY A 532 -17.72 -6.15 -20.70
N ALA A 533 -16.39 -6.24 -20.69
CA ALA A 533 -15.67 -7.49 -20.49
C ALA A 533 -15.89 -8.03 -19.07
N GLU A 534 -16.26 -9.31 -18.97
CA GLU A 534 -16.50 -9.96 -17.68
C GLU A 534 -15.21 -10.17 -16.90
N ILE A 535 -15.26 -9.93 -15.59
CA ILE A 535 -14.24 -10.41 -14.65
C ILE A 535 -14.52 -11.88 -14.38
N VAL A 536 -13.54 -12.75 -14.70
CA VAL A 536 -13.62 -14.19 -14.54
C VAL A 536 -12.93 -14.60 -13.24
N THR A 537 -13.72 -15.11 -12.29
CA THR A 537 -13.19 -15.78 -11.10
C THR A 537 -12.72 -17.19 -11.47
N LEU A 538 -11.46 -17.48 -11.16
CA LEU A 538 -10.80 -18.76 -11.42
C LEU A 538 -10.38 -19.41 -10.10
N ASP A 539 -10.70 -20.69 -9.97
CA ASP A 539 -10.14 -21.56 -8.94
C ASP A 539 -8.90 -22.24 -9.50
N PHE A 540 -7.74 -21.93 -8.91
CA PHE A 540 -6.45 -22.54 -9.20
C PHE A 540 -6.25 -23.69 -8.21
N GLN A 541 -6.07 -24.91 -8.69
CA GLN A 541 -5.89 -26.11 -7.87
C GLN A 541 -4.55 -26.77 -8.16
N ALA A 542 -3.77 -27.05 -7.12
CA ALA A 542 -2.50 -27.77 -7.20
C ALA A 542 -2.71 -29.29 -7.10
N ASP A 543 -2.04 -30.09 -7.94
CA ASP A 543 -2.19 -31.57 -7.94
C ASP A 543 -1.52 -32.28 -6.75
N ARG A 544 -0.69 -31.55 -6.01
CA ARG A 544 -0.08 -31.88 -4.72
C ARG A 544 0.53 -30.62 -4.11
N PHE A 545 1.10 -30.71 -2.92
CA PHE A 545 1.99 -29.67 -2.39
C PHE A 545 3.39 -29.81 -3.01
N SER A 546 4.07 -28.69 -3.25
CA SER A 546 5.44 -28.66 -3.78
C SER A 546 6.41 -28.34 -2.63
N PRO A 547 7.44 -29.17 -2.38
CA PRO A 547 8.15 -29.17 -1.10
C PRO A 547 9.16 -28.02 -0.88
N ASP A 548 9.42 -27.20 -1.90
CA ASP A 548 10.54 -26.24 -1.92
C ASP A 548 10.19 -24.96 -2.71
N ALA A 549 8.91 -24.59 -2.93
CA ALA A 549 8.60 -23.48 -3.83
C ALA A 549 7.30 -22.71 -3.56
N GLU A 550 7.42 -21.37 -3.56
CA GLU A 550 6.31 -20.46 -3.76
C GLU A 550 5.87 -20.46 -5.24
N VAL A 551 4.56 -20.37 -5.49
CA VAL A 551 3.95 -20.50 -6.82
C VAL A 551 2.91 -19.40 -7.04
N GLY A 552 2.94 -18.77 -8.22
CA GLY A 552 1.98 -17.75 -8.60
C GLY A 552 1.89 -17.52 -10.10
N PHE A 553 1.35 -16.37 -10.49
CA PHE A 553 1.34 -15.89 -11.88
C PHE A 553 1.69 -14.40 -11.96
N PHE A 554 2.07 -13.95 -13.15
CA PHE A 554 2.18 -12.54 -13.49
C PHE A 554 1.44 -12.28 -14.81
N ILE A 555 0.89 -11.08 -14.96
CA ILE A 555 0.22 -10.65 -16.19
C ILE A 555 1.27 -10.33 -17.25
N VAL A 556 1.03 -10.70 -18.50
CA VAL A 556 1.93 -10.48 -19.65
C VAL A 556 1.23 -9.69 -20.75
N ASP A 557 2.00 -8.90 -21.50
CA ASP A 557 1.48 -7.89 -22.42
C ASP A 557 0.83 -8.54 -23.67
N ASP A 558 1.35 -9.70 -24.10
CA ASP A 558 0.83 -10.46 -25.24
C ASP A 558 1.03 -11.98 -25.13
N GLN A 559 0.45 -12.71 -26.09
CA GLN A 559 0.56 -14.17 -26.25
C GLN A 559 2.00 -14.72 -26.39
N THR A 560 3.03 -13.87 -26.54
CA THR A 560 4.43 -14.27 -26.61
C THR A 560 5.13 -14.26 -25.25
N GLY A 561 4.39 -13.88 -24.20
CA GLY A 561 4.89 -13.81 -22.82
C GLY A 561 5.68 -12.55 -22.54
N ARG A 562 5.42 -11.45 -23.25
CA ARG A 562 6.16 -10.21 -23.06
C ARG A 562 5.84 -9.52 -21.75
N VAL A 563 6.87 -8.87 -21.21
CA VAL A 563 6.85 -8.12 -19.98
C VAL A 563 7.62 -6.83 -20.25
N ASP A 564 6.90 -5.73 -20.43
CA ASP A 564 7.47 -4.39 -20.62
C ASP A 564 8.30 -4.32 -21.91
N GLY A 565 7.72 -4.90 -22.97
CA GLY A 565 8.36 -5.11 -24.26
C GLY A 565 9.44 -6.21 -24.25
N LEU A 566 10.03 -6.51 -23.10
CA LEU A 566 11.06 -7.55 -22.91
C LEU A 566 10.47 -8.92 -23.19
N SER A 567 11.23 -9.71 -23.95
CA SER A 567 10.88 -11.07 -24.32
C SER A 567 11.43 -12.06 -23.28
N PRO A 568 10.77 -13.21 -23.04
CA PRO A 568 11.22 -14.19 -22.04
C PRO A 568 12.69 -14.59 -22.18
N GLY A 569 13.48 -14.27 -21.15
CA GLY A 569 14.93 -14.53 -21.10
C GLY A 569 15.84 -13.37 -21.52
N GLU A 570 15.30 -12.20 -21.85
CA GLU A 570 16.06 -10.96 -21.95
C GLU A 570 16.44 -10.43 -20.55
N ALA A 571 17.46 -9.57 -20.45
CA ALA A 571 17.91 -9.04 -19.16
C ALA A 571 16.82 -8.12 -18.56
N GLY A 572 16.63 -8.18 -17.24
CA GLY A 572 15.55 -7.46 -16.54
C GLY A 572 14.19 -8.18 -16.53
N TYR A 573 13.92 -9.06 -17.49
CA TYR A 573 12.62 -9.73 -17.66
C TYR A 573 12.09 -10.39 -16.37
N LEU A 574 12.93 -11.11 -15.62
CA LEU A 574 12.50 -11.77 -14.38
C LEU A 574 12.10 -10.78 -13.27
N THR A 575 12.82 -9.65 -13.16
CA THR A 575 12.53 -8.61 -12.17
C THR A 575 11.21 -7.92 -12.50
N ALA A 576 11.03 -7.50 -13.76
CA ALA A 576 9.79 -6.88 -14.23
C ALA A 576 8.58 -7.85 -14.12
N ALA A 577 8.77 -9.13 -14.43
CA ALA A 577 7.74 -10.16 -14.31
C ALA A 577 7.29 -10.37 -12.86
N LEU A 578 8.24 -10.47 -11.92
CA LEU A 578 7.92 -10.68 -10.50
C LEU A 578 7.39 -9.41 -9.81
N ALA A 579 7.83 -8.21 -10.21
CA ALA A 579 7.37 -6.95 -9.64
C ALA A 579 5.85 -6.71 -9.81
N ARG A 580 5.23 -7.36 -10.81
CA ARG A 580 3.79 -7.32 -11.13
C ARG A 580 3.10 -8.68 -10.97
N SER A 581 3.67 -9.55 -10.13
CA SER A 581 3.16 -10.90 -9.90
C SER A 581 2.08 -10.98 -8.81
N SER A 582 1.50 -12.16 -8.64
CA SER A 582 0.52 -12.48 -7.61
C SER A 582 0.71 -13.94 -7.19
N THR A 583 1.07 -14.13 -5.92
CA THR A 583 1.20 -15.46 -5.31
C THR A 583 -0.15 -16.17 -5.24
N LEU A 584 -0.15 -17.46 -5.56
CA LEU A 584 -1.31 -18.35 -5.44
C LEU A 584 -1.18 -19.26 -4.21
N PHE A 585 0.02 -19.77 -3.98
CA PHE A 585 0.38 -20.69 -2.90
C PHE A 585 1.83 -20.44 -2.48
N SER A 586 2.12 -20.45 -1.18
CA SER A 586 3.50 -20.56 -0.66
C SER A 586 3.61 -21.91 0.05
N MET A 587 4.57 -22.76 -0.35
CA MET A 587 4.60 -24.19 0.02
C MET A 587 6.03 -24.69 0.29
N LEU A 588 6.21 -25.37 1.43
CA LEU A 588 7.49 -25.89 1.93
C LEU A 588 7.34 -27.36 2.40
N SER A 589 7.95 -27.77 3.53
CA SER A 589 8.34 -29.18 3.78
C SER A 589 7.25 -30.08 4.43
N LYS A 590 7.42 -31.04 5.36
CA LYS A 590 8.58 -31.60 6.08
C LYS A 590 8.84 -33.11 5.87
N SER A 591 7.94 -33.89 5.22
CA SER A 591 8.12 -35.34 4.96
C SER A 591 7.68 -35.94 3.61
N ALA A 592 8.29 -37.07 3.24
CA ALA A 592 7.87 -37.91 2.11
C ALA A 592 6.52 -38.65 2.35
N ASP A 593 6.02 -38.63 3.59
CA ASP A 593 4.69 -39.10 3.98
C ASP A 593 3.65 -37.95 3.97
N PHE A 594 4.00 -36.76 3.44
CA PHE A 594 3.08 -35.71 3.00
C PHE A 594 2.38 -36.10 1.67
N GLN A 595 1.76 -37.28 1.64
CA GLN A 595 0.76 -37.66 0.63
C GLN A 595 -0.64 -37.54 1.21
N SER A 596 -1.00 -36.32 1.63
CA SER A 596 -2.36 -35.99 2.03
C SER A 596 -3.28 -35.96 0.81
N SER A 597 -4.60 -36.12 1.03
CA SER A 597 -5.62 -35.93 -0.01
C SER A 597 -6.09 -34.48 -0.13
N LEU A 598 -5.40 -33.55 0.53
CA LEU A 598 -5.69 -32.12 0.49
C LEU A 598 -5.21 -31.59 -0.87
N THR A 599 -6.01 -30.76 -1.51
CA THR A 599 -5.55 -29.97 -2.67
C THR A 599 -5.47 -28.51 -2.26
N ALA A 600 -4.32 -27.86 -2.44
CA ALA A 600 -4.26 -26.41 -2.32
C ALA A 600 -5.13 -25.82 -3.44
N LEU A 601 -6.14 -25.05 -3.06
CA LEU A 601 -7.01 -24.31 -3.97
C LEU A 601 -6.83 -22.83 -3.66
N SER A 602 -6.77 -21.97 -4.67
CA SER A 602 -6.57 -20.53 -4.52
C SER A 602 -7.47 -19.83 -5.53
N THR A 603 -8.33 -18.90 -5.10
CA THR A 603 -9.26 -18.21 -6.00
C THR A 603 -8.74 -16.82 -6.36
N ARG A 604 -8.77 -16.45 -7.65
CA ARG A 604 -8.46 -15.08 -8.12
C ARG A 604 -9.44 -14.64 -9.20
N SER A 605 -9.76 -13.35 -9.22
CA SER A 605 -10.61 -12.72 -10.23
C SER A 605 -9.75 -11.91 -11.19
N LEU A 606 -9.89 -12.15 -12.50
CA LEU A 606 -9.10 -11.50 -13.56
C LEU A 606 -10.00 -11.14 -14.75
N LEU A 607 -9.72 -10.03 -15.44
CA LEU A 607 -10.45 -9.64 -16.63
C LEU A 607 -10.34 -10.70 -17.74
N ALA A 608 -11.46 -11.02 -18.40
CA ALA A 608 -11.47 -11.91 -19.56
C ALA A 608 -10.58 -11.36 -20.70
N GLY A 609 -9.80 -12.24 -21.32
CA GLY A 609 -8.88 -11.90 -22.41
C GLY A 609 -7.46 -11.52 -21.96
N THR A 610 -7.23 -11.28 -20.67
CA THR A 610 -5.89 -11.07 -20.08
C THR A 610 -4.97 -12.26 -20.38
N TYR A 611 -3.69 -11.99 -20.66
CA TYR A 611 -2.67 -13.03 -20.72
C TYR A 611 -1.91 -13.11 -19.39
N ILE A 612 -1.64 -14.33 -18.92
CA ILE A 612 -0.81 -14.57 -17.74
C ILE A 612 0.27 -15.61 -18.03
N SER A 613 1.36 -15.55 -17.29
CA SER A 613 2.38 -16.61 -17.24
C SER A 613 2.63 -17.01 -15.79
N PHE A 614 2.80 -18.30 -15.53
CA PHE A 614 2.98 -18.81 -14.17
C PHE A 614 4.46 -18.85 -13.80
N PHE A 615 4.76 -18.67 -12.51
CA PHE A 615 6.11 -18.75 -11.97
C PHE A 615 6.15 -19.64 -10.73
N SER A 616 7.34 -20.15 -10.41
CA SER A 616 7.66 -20.69 -9.10
C SER A 616 9.04 -20.22 -8.66
N VAL A 617 9.17 -19.79 -7.40
CA VAL A 617 10.45 -19.45 -6.78
C VAL A 617 10.89 -20.64 -5.93
N GLU A 618 11.85 -21.40 -6.42
CA GLU A 618 12.40 -22.56 -5.70
C GLU A 618 13.42 -22.09 -4.65
N GLY A 619 13.20 -22.42 -3.38
CA GLY A 619 14.07 -22.07 -2.25
C GLY A 619 13.89 -20.67 -1.65
N GLY A 620 12.79 -19.96 -1.95
CA GLY A 620 12.49 -18.64 -1.39
C GLY A 620 11.14 -18.09 -1.86
N THR A 621 10.82 -16.86 -1.49
CA THR A 621 9.61 -16.12 -1.92
C THR A 621 9.93 -15.08 -3.01
N VAL A 622 8.90 -14.53 -3.65
CA VAL A 622 9.01 -13.36 -4.54
C VAL A 622 9.79 -12.22 -3.88
N ASP A 623 9.48 -11.88 -2.64
CA ASP A 623 10.06 -10.74 -1.93
C ASP A 623 11.50 -11.00 -1.46
N SER A 624 11.89 -12.26 -1.24
CA SER A 624 13.32 -12.62 -1.09
C SER A 624 14.08 -12.36 -2.40
N PHE A 625 13.52 -12.75 -3.54
CA PHE A 625 14.16 -12.55 -4.84
C PHE A 625 14.22 -11.07 -5.25
N LEU A 626 13.15 -10.29 -5.03
CA LEU A 626 13.13 -8.86 -5.33
C LEU A 626 14.11 -8.06 -4.46
N ARG A 627 14.39 -8.51 -3.23
CA ARG A 627 15.46 -7.97 -2.36
C ARG A 627 16.88 -8.45 -2.73
N GLY A 628 17.00 -9.33 -3.73
CA GLY A 628 18.29 -9.81 -4.25
C GLY A 628 18.88 -11.03 -3.53
N GLU A 629 18.06 -11.76 -2.78
CA GLU A 629 18.43 -13.04 -2.16
C GLU A 629 18.44 -14.19 -3.21
N GLN A 630 18.81 -15.41 -2.80
CA GLN A 630 18.98 -16.53 -3.74
C GLN A 630 17.80 -17.50 -3.75
N GLY A 631 17.01 -17.46 -4.83
CA GLY A 631 16.07 -18.50 -5.23
C GLY A 631 16.20 -18.85 -6.72
N GLN A 632 15.72 -20.02 -7.13
CA GLN A 632 15.70 -20.44 -8.55
C GLN A 632 14.31 -20.26 -9.13
N ILE A 633 14.14 -19.30 -10.05
CA ILE A 633 12.86 -19.06 -10.72
C ILE A 633 12.67 -20.01 -11.90
N SER A 634 11.53 -20.71 -11.92
CA SER A 634 10.98 -21.39 -13.11
C SER A 634 9.76 -20.62 -13.63
N ILE A 635 9.58 -20.50 -14.95
CA ILE A 635 8.41 -19.84 -15.60
C ILE A 635 7.76 -20.79 -16.62
N ALA A 636 6.43 -20.80 -16.65
CA ALA A 636 5.60 -21.66 -17.50
C ALA A 636 5.30 -21.04 -18.88
N SER A 637 4.39 -21.67 -19.65
CA SER A 637 3.79 -21.05 -20.84
C SER A 637 2.88 -19.88 -20.49
N THR A 638 2.75 -18.97 -21.44
CA THR A 638 1.74 -17.92 -21.44
C THR A 638 0.39 -18.49 -21.85
N GLU A 639 -0.63 -18.23 -21.05
CA GLU A 639 -2.02 -18.66 -21.27
C GLU A 639 -2.95 -17.44 -21.26
N GLN A 640 -4.12 -17.55 -21.92
CA GLN A 640 -5.12 -16.46 -21.95
C GLN A 640 -6.35 -16.81 -21.10
N ILE A 641 -6.75 -15.88 -20.24
CA ILE A 641 -7.93 -16.00 -19.36
C ILE A 641 -9.21 -16.02 -20.19
N ASN A 642 -9.95 -17.14 -20.12
CA ASN A 642 -11.14 -17.39 -20.91
C ASN A 642 -12.20 -18.15 -20.09
N GLN A 643 -13.47 -17.71 -20.16
CA GLN A 643 -14.65 -18.24 -19.42
C GLN A 643 -14.88 -19.77 -19.46
N THR A 644 -14.18 -20.52 -20.31
CA THR A 644 -14.52 -21.92 -20.66
C THR A 644 -13.31 -22.87 -20.70
N THR A 645 -12.10 -22.40 -20.42
CA THR A 645 -10.87 -23.20 -20.58
C THR A 645 -10.26 -23.53 -19.23
N SER A 646 -10.18 -24.82 -18.89
CA SER A 646 -9.36 -25.29 -17.77
C SER A 646 -7.89 -25.30 -18.18
N LEU A 647 -7.11 -24.34 -17.69
CA LEU A 647 -5.65 -24.32 -17.88
C LEU A 647 -5.03 -25.50 -17.12
N ASN A 648 -3.95 -26.08 -17.64
CA ASN A 648 -3.23 -27.22 -17.04
C ASN A 648 -1.72 -26.97 -17.21
N LEU A 649 -1.02 -26.64 -16.13
CA LEU A 649 0.33 -26.08 -16.17
C LEU A 649 1.30 -26.94 -15.37
N ALA A 650 2.31 -27.49 -16.05
CA ALA A 650 3.37 -28.29 -15.42
C ALA A 650 4.60 -27.41 -15.12
N LEU A 651 4.83 -27.09 -13.83
CA LEU A 651 5.90 -26.19 -13.38
C LEU A 651 6.58 -26.78 -12.12
N ALA A 652 7.91 -26.79 -12.04
CA ALA A 652 8.68 -27.53 -11.01
C ALA A 652 8.28 -29.03 -10.83
N GLY A 653 7.51 -29.59 -11.77
CA GLY A 653 6.90 -30.92 -11.68
C GLY A 653 5.55 -30.97 -10.93
N LEU A 654 5.07 -29.85 -10.38
CA LEU A 654 3.69 -29.63 -9.94
C LEU A 654 2.78 -29.48 -11.18
N ASN A 655 1.53 -29.93 -11.11
CA ASN A 655 0.49 -29.53 -12.07
C ASN A 655 -0.51 -28.59 -11.39
N VAL A 656 -0.60 -27.34 -11.86
CA VAL A 656 -1.64 -26.40 -11.45
C VAL A 656 -2.75 -26.41 -12.51
N THR A 657 -3.99 -26.59 -12.09
CA THR A 657 -5.17 -26.45 -12.96
C THR A 657 -6.00 -25.25 -12.57
N ALA A 658 -6.14 -24.26 -13.46
CA ALA A 658 -7.03 -23.13 -13.25
C ALA A 658 -8.36 -23.37 -13.97
N SER A 659 -9.49 -23.28 -13.28
CA SER A 659 -10.83 -23.49 -13.85
C SER A 659 -11.81 -22.37 -13.48
N PRO A 660 -12.75 -21.99 -14.37
CA PRO A 660 -13.82 -21.04 -14.05
C PRO A 660 -14.61 -21.49 -12.81
N SER A 661 -14.60 -20.63 -11.78
CA SER A 661 -15.32 -20.88 -10.54
C SER A 661 -16.82 -20.68 -10.75
N SER A 662 -17.65 -21.58 -10.22
CA SER A 662 -19.11 -21.42 -10.25
C SER A 662 -19.65 -20.57 -9.09
N TRP A 663 -18.85 -20.36 -8.06
CA TRP A 663 -19.11 -19.58 -6.85
C TRP A 663 -17.81 -19.52 -6.05
N ALA A 664 -17.42 -18.33 -5.56
CA ALA A 664 -16.27 -18.22 -4.65
C ALA A 664 -16.48 -19.12 -3.43
N ALA A 665 -15.43 -19.80 -3.00
CA ALA A 665 -15.52 -20.77 -1.92
C ALA A 665 -15.96 -20.10 -0.60
N ILE A 666 -16.83 -20.80 0.15
CA ILE A 666 -17.32 -20.33 1.45
C ILE A 666 -16.11 -20.18 2.39
N GLY A 667 -16.02 -19.08 3.13
CA GLY A 667 -14.87 -18.74 3.96
C GLY A 667 -13.81 -17.87 3.26
N THR A 668 -13.72 -17.87 1.93
CA THR A 668 -12.52 -17.35 1.22
C THR A 668 -12.67 -15.94 0.64
N HIS A 669 -13.75 -15.23 0.94
CA HIS A 669 -14.04 -13.93 0.33
C HIS A 669 -13.05 -12.82 0.72
N LEU A 670 -12.45 -12.90 1.92
CA LEU A 670 -11.41 -11.98 2.39
C LEU A 670 -9.98 -12.52 2.17
N GLN A 671 -9.82 -13.83 2.01
CA GLN A 671 -8.51 -14.49 1.93
C GLN A 671 -7.73 -14.09 0.68
N GLY A 672 -6.45 -13.73 0.86
CA GLY A 672 -5.65 -13.07 -0.19
C GLY A 672 -5.62 -11.54 -0.05
N SER A 673 -6.39 -10.99 0.89
CA SER A 673 -5.96 -9.81 1.63
C SER A 673 -4.90 -10.23 2.67
N PRO A 674 -4.00 -9.35 3.08
CA PRO A 674 -3.05 -9.59 4.17
C PRO A 674 -3.71 -9.49 5.56
N GLU A 675 -3.16 -10.20 6.55
CA GLU A 675 -3.79 -10.46 7.87
C GLU A 675 -5.21 -11.07 7.77
N ALA A 676 -5.56 -11.65 6.61
CA ALA A 676 -6.86 -12.26 6.32
C ALA A 676 -6.80 -13.79 6.23
N GLU A 677 -5.97 -14.40 7.07
CA GLU A 677 -5.97 -15.80 7.48
C GLU A 677 -7.26 -16.15 8.26
N VAL A 678 -8.43 -15.81 7.69
CA VAL A 678 -9.75 -15.88 8.34
C VAL A 678 -10.77 -16.61 7.45
N LEU A 679 -11.79 -17.19 8.07
CA LEU A 679 -12.97 -17.70 7.38
C LEU A 679 -14.05 -16.62 7.38
N ASP A 680 -14.29 -15.98 6.22
CA ASP A 680 -15.42 -15.07 6.03
C ASP A 680 -16.72 -15.85 5.79
N LEU A 681 -17.61 -15.85 6.79
CA LEU A 681 -18.96 -16.40 6.70
C LEU A 681 -20.04 -15.30 6.68
N THR A 682 -19.69 -14.05 6.37
CA THR A 682 -20.64 -12.94 6.26
C THR A 682 -21.50 -13.01 4.99
N GLU A 683 -22.56 -12.19 4.91
CA GLU A 683 -23.67 -12.37 3.95
C GLU A 683 -23.36 -12.02 2.47
N SER A 684 -22.09 -11.93 2.04
CA SER A 684 -21.72 -11.56 0.66
C SER A 684 -22.18 -12.59 -0.39
N LEU A 685 -22.44 -13.84 0.01
CA LEU A 685 -22.99 -14.90 -0.83
C LEU A 685 -24.45 -15.20 -0.47
N THR A 686 -25.38 -14.69 -1.29
CA THR A 686 -26.85 -14.66 -1.07
C THR A 686 -27.60 -16.02 -1.14
N GLY A 687 -26.95 -17.10 -0.75
CA GLY A 687 -27.50 -18.47 -0.71
C GLY A 687 -27.22 -19.27 0.57
N LEU A 688 -26.44 -18.74 1.51
CA LEU A 688 -26.13 -19.43 2.78
C LEU A 688 -27.37 -19.54 3.69
N GLY A 689 -27.41 -20.62 4.48
CA GLY A 689 -28.34 -20.74 5.61
C GLY A 689 -27.85 -19.93 6.82
N ALA A 690 -28.60 -19.94 7.92
CA ALA A 690 -28.15 -19.32 9.19
C ALA A 690 -26.99 -20.10 9.87
N ASP A 691 -26.76 -21.32 9.39
CA ASP A 691 -25.74 -22.27 9.83
C ASP A 691 -25.13 -22.93 8.57
N VAL A 692 -23.85 -23.28 8.61
CA VAL A 692 -23.13 -24.07 7.59
C VAL A 692 -22.43 -25.27 8.23
N GLU A 693 -22.37 -26.41 7.55
CA GLU A 693 -21.64 -27.58 8.04
C GLU A 693 -20.19 -27.54 7.54
N ALA A 694 -19.24 -27.53 8.47
CA ALA A 694 -17.81 -27.43 8.20
C ALA A 694 -17.07 -28.72 8.64
N THR A 695 -16.16 -29.20 7.82
CA THR A 695 -15.26 -30.33 8.12
C THR A 695 -13.82 -29.84 8.15
N PHE A 696 -13.15 -30.09 9.27
CA PHE A 696 -11.79 -29.67 9.56
C PHE A 696 -10.87 -30.89 9.45
N THR A 697 -9.99 -30.92 8.45
CA THR A 697 -8.93 -31.93 8.35
C THR A 697 -7.65 -31.33 8.93
N VAL A 698 -7.09 -32.01 9.94
CA VAL A 698 -6.03 -31.49 10.81
C VAL A 698 -4.82 -32.43 10.71
N ARG A 699 -3.72 -31.97 10.13
CA ARG A 699 -2.42 -32.67 10.11
C ARG A 699 -1.48 -32.03 11.13
N ARG A 700 -0.51 -32.82 11.61
CA ARG A 700 0.52 -32.40 12.55
C ARG A 700 1.87 -33.05 12.23
N GLU A 701 2.95 -32.27 12.26
CA GLU A 701 4.34 -32.75 12.13
C GLU A 701 5.34 -32.11 13.13
N ALA A 702 4.84 -31.49 14.20
CA ALA A 702 5.65 -30.72 15.16
C ALA A 702 6.27 -31.50 16.34
N ALA A 703 7.15 -30.81 17.07
CA ALA A 703 7.69 -31.25 18.36
C ALA A 703 6.72 -31.07 19.55
N PHE A 704 5.97 -29.96 19.62
CA PHE A 704 5.18 -29.55 20.79
C PHE A 704 3.70 -29.88 20.65
N SER A 705 3.01 -30.35 21.69
CA SER A 705 1.63 -30.89 21.58
C SER A 705 0.54 -29.81 21.44
N SER A 706 0.45 -29.19 20.26
CA SER A 706 -0.33 -27.98 20.00
C SER A 706 -1.80 -28.22 19.60
N VAL A 707 -2.67 -27.25 19.87
CA VAL A 707 -4.13 -27.28 19.62
C VAL A 707 -4.56 -26.04 18.85
N VAL A 708 -5.30 -26.21 17.75
CA VAL A 708 -5.91 -25.09 16.99
C VAL A 708 -7.37 -24.88 17.39
N GLY A 709 -7.80 -23.63 17.47
CA GLY A 709 -9.20 -23.23 17.60
C GLY A 709 -9.58 -22.11 16.63
N PHE A 710 -10.82 -21.63 16.71
CA PHE A 710 -11.31 -20.48 15.93
C PHE A 710 -12.17 -19.57 16.82
N TYR A 711 -12.16 -18.28 16.55
CA TYR A 711 -12.93 -17.25 17.26
C TYR A 711 -13.45 -16.18 16.31
N ALA A 712 -14.53 -15.51 16.70
CA ALA A 712 -15.13 -14.47 15.88
C ALA A 712 -14.44 -13.10 16.08
N VAL A 713 -14.25 -12.38 14.97
CA VAL A 713 -13.81 -10.98 14.92
C VAL A 713 -14.86 -10.13 14.18
N ASP A 714 -14.87 -8.84 14.45
CA ASP A 714 -15.79 -7.89 13.83
C ASP A 714 -15.36 -7.51 12.40
N ASP A 715 -14.04 -7.48 12.14
CA ASP A 715 -13.40 -7.01 10.89
C ASP A 715 -11.95 -7.53 10.75
N LEU A 716 -11.27 -7.22 9.63
CA LEU A 716 -9.90 -7.63 9.33
C LEU A 716 -8.80 -6.92 10.14
N THR A 717 -9.14 -5.97 11.02
CA THR A 717 -8.16 -5.46 12.01
C THR A 717 -8.06 -6.40 13.22
N GLY A 718 -8.74 -7.55 13.18
CA GLY A 718 -8.84 -8.51 14.26
C GLY A 718 -9.73 -8.05 15.43
N ARG A 719 -10.32 -6.85 15.34
CA ARG A 719 -11.06 -6.19 16.43
C ARG A 719 -12.22 -7.06 16.91
N ILE A 720 -12.41 -7.12 18.23
CA ILE A 720 -13.49 -7.86 18.89
C ILE A 720 -14.35 -6.89 19.69
N THR A 721 -15.68 -6.93 19.57
CA THR A 721 -16.58 -6.18 20.47
C THR A 721 -17.34 -7.10 21.43
N ASP A 722 -17.27 -6.80 22.73
CA ASP A 722 -17.96 -7.58 23.76
C ASP A 722 -19.48 -7.30 23.85
N SER A 723 -20.16 -8.11 24.68
CA SER A 723 -21.60 -7.97 24.94
C SER A 723 -22.02 -6.67 25.67
N MET A 724 -21.07 -5.82 26.06
CA MET A 724 -21.28 -4.51 26.69
C MET A 724 -20.99 -3.33 25.73
N GLY A 725 -20.36 -3.59 24.58
CA GLY A 725 -19.98 -2.59 23.59
C GLY A 725 -18.57 -2.03 23.76
N ASN A 726 -17.68 -2.72 24.49
CA ASN A 726 -16.25 -2.41 24.51
C ASN A 726 -15.58 -3.12 23.32
N SER A 727 -14.72 -2.42 22.56
CA SER A 727 -13.89 -3.04 21.52
C SER A 727 -12.46 -3.24 22.01
N PHE A 728 -11.86 -4.36 21.62
CA PHE A 728 -10.49 -4.77 21.88
C PHE A 728 -9.77 -4.97 20.54
N PHE A 729 -8.53 -4.53 20.44
CA PHE A 729 -7.69 -4.64 19.25
C PHE A 729 -6.52 -5.59 19.52
N PRO A 730 -5.91 -6.23 18.51
CA PRO A 730 -4.79 -7.17 18.71
C PRO A 730 -3.69 -6.64 19.65
N ALA A 731 -3.32 -5.36 19.50
CA ALA A 731 -2.31 -4.69 20.32
C ALA A 731 -2.66 -4.55 21.82
N ASP A 732 -3.91 -4.77 22.23
CA ASP A 732 -4.34 -4.82 23.63
C ASP A 732 -4.06 -6.23 24.23
N THR A 733 -2.86 -6.79 23.98
CA THR A 733 -2.59 -8.25 23.96
C THR A 733 -3.25 -9.08 25.07
N THR A 734 -3.15 -8.67 26.34
CA THR A 734 -3.69 -9.42 27.48
C THR A 734 -5.23 -9.42 27.50
N GLU A 735 -5.85 -8.25 27.37
CA GLU A 735 -7.29 -8.10 27.24
C GLU A 735 -7.82 -8.73 25.93
N TYR A 736 -7.03 -8.68 24.85
CA TYR A 736 -7.35 -9.28 23.55
C TYR A 736 -7.38 -10.81 23.60
N VAL A 737 -6.39 -11.46 24.21
CA VAL A 737 -6.39 -12.92 24.42
C VAL A 737 -7.65 -13.36 25.18
N GLN A 738 -8.02 -12.66 26.25
CA GLN A 738 -9.26 -12.97 26.98
C GLN A 738 -10.50 -12.79 26.08
N ALA A 739 -10.60 -11.68 25.33
CA ALA A 739 -11.73 -11.43 24.43
C ALA A 739 -11.83 -12.48 23.30
N ALA A 740 -10.71 -12.91 22.72
CA ALA A 740 -10.65 -13.95 21.68
C ALA A 740 -11.10 -15.32 22.24
N LEU A 741 -10.62 -15.69 23.42
CA LEU A 741 -11.02 -16.94 24.08
C LEU A 741 -12.50 -16.91 24.53
N GLU A 742 -13.03 -15.77 24.95
CA GLU A 742 -14.46 -15.61 25.25
C GLU A 742 -15.34 -15.67 23.98
N ASN A 743 -14.87 -15.13 22.85
CA ASN A 743 -15.58 -15.13 21.56
C ASN A 743 -15.28 -16.36 20.67
N ARG A 744 -14.66 -17.41 21.24
CA ARG A 744 -14.29 -18.64 20.52
C ARG A 744 -15.49 -19.52 20.17
N ILE A 745 -15.33 -20.32 19.11
CA ILE A 745 -16.29 -21.37 18.76
C ILE A 745 -16.12 -22.54 19.74
N ALA A 746 -17.00 -22.63 20.74
CA ALA A 746 -17.01 -23.70 21.73
C ALA A 746 -16.99 -25.10 21.08
N ASP A 747 -16.32 -26.06 21.74
CA ASP A 747 -16.05 -27.42 21.25
C ASP A 747 -15.33 -27.54 19.89
N VAL A 748 -14.71 -26.48 19.36
CA VAL A 748 -13.72 -26.56 18.26
C VAL A 748 -12.32 -26.50 18.88
N ALA A 749 -11.81 -27.66 19.27
CA ALA A 749 -10.44 -27.88 19.70
C ALA A 749 -9.83 -28.94 18.77
N LEU A 750 -8.98 -28.49 17.85
CA LEU A 750 -8.47 -29.25 16.72
C LEU A 750 -7.05 -29.74 17.03
N PHE A 751 -6.85 -31.05 17.01
CA PHE A 751 -5.59 -31.69 17.36
C PHE A 751 -5.39 -32.98 16.56
N ALA A 752 -4.15 -33.43 16.45
CA ALA A 752 -3.78 -34.75 15.93
C ALA A 752 -2.63 -35.32 16.77
N ASP A 753 -2.42 -36.65 16.72
CA ASP A 753 -1.15 -37.22 17.18
C ASP A 753 -0.01 -36.75 16.23
N ASP A 754 1.23 -36.71 16.71
CA ASP A 754 2.41 -36.48 15.86
C ASP A 754 2.44 -37.42 14.64
N ASN A 755 2.83 -36.87 13.48
CA ASN A 755 2.90 -37.56 12.19
C ASN A 755 1.58 -38.24 11.79
N SER A 756 0.44 -37.60 12.09
CA SER A 756 -0.90 -38.15 11.84
C SER A 756 -1.89 -37.13 11.25
N THR A 757 -3.14 -37.55 11.07
CA THR A 757 -4.22 -36.69 10.58
C THR A 757 -5.55 -37.03 11.25
N SER A 758 -6.17 -36.03 11.85
CA SER A 758 -7.52 -36.07 12.41
C SER A 758 -8.54 -35.42 11.48
N VAL A 759 -9.80 -35.80 11.62
CA VAL A 759 -10.93 -35.13 10.94
C VAL A 759 -12.03 -34.85 11.96
N PHE A 760 -12.48 -33.59 12.01
CA PHE A 760 -13.55 -33.10 12.86
C PHE A 760 -14.67 -32.49 11.99
N SER A 761 -15.90 -32.45 12.49
CA SER A 761 -17.00 -31.75 11.82
C SER A 761 -17.80 -30.92 12.84
N LYS A 762 -18.14 -29.68 12.49
CA LYS A 762 -18.88 -28.74 13.32
C LYS A 762 -19.85 -27.94 12.45
N THR A 763 -21.05 -27.68 12.96
CA THR A 763 -21.95 -26.67 12.42
C THR A 763 -21.51 -25.30 12.91
N LEU A 764 -21.21 -24.38 12.00
CA LEU A 764 -20.81 -22.99 12.29
C LEU A 764 -21.97 -22.03 11.98
N ALA A 765 -22.12 -20.98 12.78
CA ALA A 765 -23.07 -19.91 12.48
C ALA A 765 -22.54 -19.01 11.36
N THR A 766 -23.42 -18.49 10.52
CA THR A 766 -23.08 -17.49 9.49
C THR A 766 -23.26 -16.06 10.00
N GLY A 767 -22.71 -15.09 9.28
CA GLY A 767 -22.73 -13.67 9.67
C GLY A 767 -21.55 -13.26 10.55
N GLN A 768 -20.44 -14.00 10.51
CA GLN A 768 -19.23 -13.76 11.30
C GLN A 768 -17.97 -13.93 10.43
N ILE A 769 -16.90 -13.20 10.76
CA ILE A 769 -15.54 -13.49 10.31
C ILE A 769 -14.88 -14.32 11.43
N LEU A 770 -14.22 -15.43 11.09
CA LEU A 770 -13.61 -16.34 12.06
C LEU A 770 -12.10 -16.42 11.86
N ALA A 771 -11.32 -15.92 12.82
CA ALA A 771 -9.87 -16.09 12.85
C ALA A 771 -9.49 -17.39 13.59
N PRO A 772 -8.42 -18.10 13.18
CA PRO A 772 -7.85 -19.20 13.94
C PRO A 772 -6.99 -18.71 15.12
N PHE A 773 -6.69 -19.62 16.04
CA PHE A 773 -5.58 -19.48 16.99
C PHE A 773 -4.89 -20.82 17.22
N LEU A 774 -3.61 -20.80 17.59
CA LEU A 774 -2.81 -21.95 18.00
C LEU A 774 -2.43 -21.83 19.48
N ILE A 775 -2.60 -22.88 20.27
CA ILE A 775 -2.05 -23.01 21.64
C ILE A 775 -0.95 -24.07 21.63
N VAL A 776 0.20 -23.75 22.22
CA VAL A 776 1.39 -24.63 22.22
C VAL A 776 1.54 -25.35 23.57
N GLU A 777 1.78 -26.67 23.54
CA GLU A 777 1.93 -27.57 24.72
C GLU A 777 0.81 -27.53 25.80
N GLY A 778 -0.32 -26.87 25.57
CA GLY A 778 -1.37 -26.69 26.57
C GLY A 778 -2.80 -26.71 26.02
N THR A 779 -3.75 -26.22 26.84
CA THR A 779 -5.18 -26.26 26.53
C THR A 779 -5.90 -24.93 26.78
N VAL A 780 -7.03 -24.76 26.10
CA VAL A 780 -7.97 -23.64 26.30
C VAL A 780 -8.52 -23.57 27.74
N ASP A 781 -8.55 -24.70 28.47
CA ASP A 781 -9.05 -24.73 29.85
C ASP A 781 -8.00 -24.20 30.85
N GLU A 782 -6.71 -24.19 30.51
CA GLU A 782 -5.63 -23.60 31.32
C GLU A 782 -5.62 -22.07 31.18
N LEU A 783 -5.64 -21.55 29.94
CA LEU A 783 -5.79 -20.11 29.62
C LEU A 783 -7.09 -19.46 30.14
N LEU A 784 -8.02 -20.25 30.67
CA LEU A 784 -9.29 -19.81 31.24
C LEU A 784 -9.43 -20.12 32.73
N ASP A 785 -8.35 -20.54 33.41
CA ASP A 785 -8.36 -20.75 34.86
C ASP A 785 -8.14 -19.44 35.67
N SER A 786 -7.21 -19.40 36.62
CA SER A 786 -6.93 -18.25 37.48
C SER A 786 -5.49 -18.23 38.00
N ASP A 787 -4.64 -19.16 37.56
CA ASP A 787 -3.24 -19.31 37.97
C ASP A 787 -2.30 -19.06 36.78
N ALA A 788 -2.22 -17.81 36.30
CA ALA A 788 -1.42 -17.31 35.16
C ALA A 788 0.12 -17.54 35.23
N ASN A 789 0.55 -18.53 36.00
CA ASN A 789 1.85 -19.18 35.98
C ASN A 789 1.78 -20.53 35.21
N ASN A 790 0.60 -20.98 34.74
CA ASN A 790 0.40 -22.17 33.89
C ASN A 790 -0.09 -21.86 32.46
N ASP A 791 -0.31 -20.59 32.12
CA ASP A 791 -0.76 -20.17 30.79
C ASP A 791 0.23 -20.65 29.70
N PRO A 792 -0.21 -21.48 28.73
CA PRO A 792 0.59 -21.82 27.55
C PRO A 792 0.71 -20.65 26.57
N ASP A 793 1.73 -20.69 25.71
CA ASP A 793 1.85 -19.74 24.60
C ASP A 793 0.68 -19.90 23.61
N ILE A 794 0.12 -18.76 23.16
CA ILE A 794 -1.00 -18.70 22.22
C ILE A 794 -0.70 -17.70 21.10
N TYR A 795 -1.00 -18.09 19.87
CA TYR A 795 -0.70 -17.35 18.64
C TYR A 795 -1.94 -17.15 17.77
N PHE A 796 -1.97 -15.99 17.10
CA PHE A 796 -3.05 -15.49 16.26
C PHE A 796 -2.48 -15.06 14.88
N PRO A 797 -3.32 -14.90 13.84
CA PRO A 797 -2.87 -14.33 12.57
C PRO A 797 -2.57 -12.82 12.66
N PHE A 798 -3.18 -12.12 13.62
CA PHE A 798 -2.92 -10.69 13.83
C PHE A 798 -1.63 -10.52 14.63
N ILE A 799 -0.55 -10.12 13.97
CA ILE A 799 0.80 -10.03 14.55
C ILE A 799 0.81 -9.21 15.85
N GLY A 800 -0.01 -8.16 15.92
CA GLY A 800 -0.14 -7.31 17.11
C GLY A 800 -0.65 -8.01 18.38
N ALA A 801 -1.23 -9.21 18.28
CA ALA A 801 -1.67 -10.03 19.41
C ALA A 801 -0.62 -11.06 19.89
N ASN A 802 0.47 -11.26 19.13
CA ASN A 802 1.49 -12.28 19.43
C ASN A 802 2.61 -11.68 20.30
N SER A 803 2.96 -12.35 21.41
CA SER A 803 3.89 -11.86 22.44
C SER A 803 5.37 -11.82 22.04
N ASP A 804 5.72 -12.35 20.87
CA ASP A 804 7.02 -12.19 20.22
C ASP A 804 6.98 -11.26 19.00
N GLY A 805 5.80 -10.76 18.61
CA GLY A 805 5.60 -9.88 17.46
C GLY A 805 5.87 -10.54 16.11
N VAL A 806 5.75 -11.87 16.01
CA VAL A 806 6.00 -12.63 14.76
C VAL A 806 4.69 -13.18 14.17
N ASP A 807 4.67 -13.41 12.85
CA ASP A 807 3.64 -14.18 12.16
C ASP A 807 3.78 -15.69 12.48
N HIS A 808 2.68 -16.31 12.90
CA HIS A 808 2.58 -17.73 13.25
C HIS A 808 1.48 -18.48 12.47
N VAL A 809 0.78 -17.83 11.52
CA VAL A 809 -0.36 -18.42 10.78
C VAL A 809 -0.28 -18.05 9.30
N ARG A 810 -0.32 -19.03 8.39
CA ARG A 810 -0.25 -18.76 6.95
C ARG A 810 -1.31 -19.48 6.14
N LEU A 811 -1.85 -18.80 5.13
CA LEU A 811 -2.69 -19.43 4.11
C LEU A 811 -1.86 -20.17 3.07
N PHE A 812 -1.81 -21.50 3.16
CA PHE A 812 -1.32 -22.37 2.08
C PHE A 812 -2.32 -22.48 0.91
N GLY A 813 -3.53 -21.95 1.10
CA GLY A 813 -4.60 -21.84 0.12
C GLY A 813 -5.93 -21.54 0.81
N ASN A 814 -7.00 -21.44 0.00
CA ASN A 814 -8.38 -21.30 0.43
C ASN A 814 -8.69 -22.19 1.66
N ASN A 815 -9.09 -21.57 2.78
CA ASN A 815 -9.44 -22.20 4.05
C ASN A 815 -8.38 -23.18 4.59
N THR A 816 -7.10 -23.02 4.21
CA THR A 816 -6.02 -23.97 4.52
C THR A 816 -4.90 -23.25 5.25
N PHE A 817 -4.93 -23.36 6.57
CA PHE A 817 -4.04 -22.66 7.50
C PHE A 817 -2.88 -23.56 7.91
N GLY A 818 -1.65 -23.16 7.62
CA GLY A 818 -0.44 -23.64 8.27
C GLY A 818 -0.14 -22.82 9.52
N PHE A 819 0.56 -23.42 10.48
CA PHE A 819 0.90 -22.83 11.76
C PHE A 819 2.33 -23.22 12.17
N GLU A 820 3.05 -22.28 12.79
CA GLU A 820 4.38 -22.50 13.38
C GLU A 820 4.24 -22.57 14.91
N ASP A 821 4.74 -23.63 15.58
CA ASP A 821 4.60 -23.81 17.04
C ASP A 821 5.83 -23.40 17.88
N LEU A 822 6.78 -22.72 17.25
CA LEU A 822 8.05 -22.26 17.83
C LEU A 822 8.16 -20.73 17.89
N ALA A 823 8.25 -20.19 19.10
CA ALA A 823 8.41 -18.74 19.37
C ALA A 823 9.55 -18.08 18.57
N GLY A 824 9.30 -16.86 18.09
CA GLY A 824 10.17 -16.14 17.14
C GLY A 824 10.04 -16.61 15.69
N GLY A 825 9.02 -17.44 15.39
CA GLY A 825 8.80 -18.07 14.10
C GLY A 825 9.84 -19.14 13.75
N GLY A 826 10.19 -20.02 14.69
CA GLY A 826 10.93 -21.28 14.51
C GLY A 826 11.85 -21.48 13.30
N ASP A 827 11.52 -22.46 12.44
CA ASP A 827 12.17 -22.75 11.16
C ASP A 827 11.38 -22.30 9.91
N ARG A 828 10.20 -21.70 10.11
CA ARG A 828 9.43 -20.88 9.15
C ARG A 828 8.79 -21.63 7.99
N ASP A 829 8.48 -22.91 8.18
CA ASP A 829 7.72 -23.67 7.19
C ASP A 829 6.23 -23.86 7.53
N PHE A 830 5.82 -23.54 8.77
CA PHE A 830 4.42 -23.50 9.20
C PHE A 830 3.69 -24.86 9.01
N ASP A 831 4.41 -25.99 9.00
CA ASP A 831 3.84 -27.34 8.82
C ASP A 831 3.62 -28.13 10.14
N ASP A 832 4.05 -27.55 11.27
CA ASP A 832 3.88 -28.09 12.64
C ASP A 832 2.43 -28.53 12.91
N MET A 833 1.49 -27.66 12.53
CA MET A 833 0.05 -27.94 12.46
C MET A 833 -0.51 -27.39 11.13
N VAL A 834 -1.38 -28.15 10.47
CA VAL A 834 -2.07 -27.70 9.24
C VAL A 834 -3.55 -28.04 9.32
N VAL A 835 -4.43 -27.05 9.11
CA VAL A 835 -5.89 -27.17 9.18
C VAL A 835 -6.53 -26.74 7.86
N GLN A 836 -7.15 -27.67 7.15
CA GLN A 836 -8.01 -27.38 5.99
C GLN A 836 -9.49 -27.46 6.40
N VAL A 837 -10.29 -26.45 6.00
CA VAL A 837 -11.73 -26.37 6.30
C VAL A 837 -12.58 -26.44 5.03
N GLU A 838 -13.33 -27.54 4.88
CA GLU A 838 -14.29 -27.76 3.79
C GLU A 838 -15.72 -27.44 4.27
N PHE A 839 -16.51 -26.73 3.46
CA PHE A 839 -17.92 -26.40 3.72
C PHE A 839 -18.87 -27.18 2.80
N VAL A 840 -20.08 -27.50 3.29
CA VAL A 840 -21.06 -28.43 2.65
C VAL A 840 -22.42 -27.78 2.41
#